data_AF-A0A2E9ILF1-F1
#
_entry.id   AF-A0A2E9ILF1-F1
#
_cell.length_a   1.000
_cell.length_b   1.000
_cell.length_c   1.000
_cell.angle_alpha   90.00
_cell.angle_beta   90.00
_cell.angle_gamma   90.00
#
_symmetry.space_group_name_H-M   'P 1'
#
loop_
_entity.id
_entity.type
_entity.pdbx_description
1 polymer ?
#
loop_
_entity_poly.entity_id
_entity_poly.type
_entity_poly.pdbx_seq_one_letter_code
_entity_poly.pdbx_strand_id
1 'polypeptide(L)'
;MRTVQLRVGSVALVAFLLLSALTPLDGMLDQTPSEVPVELSEAGQRLLADSARGSSNQFLTGGGSSSGSEYIQSIGFSPGMYGFGGSFNTSMNFGTTSLSPTSPAGSEFFIGAISETGSWQFLLGADHSAGISIFSDIAVGMGGEIAVIGYYTGTIQFGGLAISSQSIDGFVAKADQSGQWMWAHTYQTMVNNSQENSQPDTVAFDPMGDVVVSGTFQGETDFGGTSFNVSDTEIFVAKHDGFTGGLKWAITAGGVSTQYVTDSVVSQQGEIFVGGITFGNLLAGGKSYFQVGTSDSYVLQIDTSGAILSISGMGAPSANTQLTSMEMNLNGDLFVGGLFSSALQGQGPSGAWSISPSQGGNDLFVMKNPFSSLSGTSWASSAGTSSDDSVQSIAVSATGEVFIATLIGDPASSSATVITGGSQSATSSGYYDGVVAGLTSNGAWDWMTTTGGSDYELITSLAVNESDYITAAGGLIGTMTKDSLSYTSPSNNGWSAMVWSFDPAGMKDADSDSIPDISDNCPSVSNPTQANTDGDDKGDACDSDDDNDGITDNFPDLCPRGGQFNWTSMQDFSNPALSTDWDNDGCKDDAEDDDDDNDQVLDADDSCPYTSYSPPRPTWISDTATNDIDGDGCRDSDEDSNDDGDAFPDVSDECPTIFGNSTLGSVGCIDSDGDGWTDSYDDCPDQAGNSTMNDKNACPDNDGDGYSNDDDSFPDEPSQWTDLDGDGYGDNSMGTMADDCIDFAGTSSIDRRGCFDADEDGYSDADDTWSIEDGADSFPRNPTQWSDADEDGFGDNWGNSSWTLRNTLWPGEFVEGATQQDACPTQSGTSWQSEILGCPDSDGDGWYNLMDDLPLDSTQWVDVDGDGFGDNSSGQQPDACPITAGTSELDRFGCIDSDGDLYSNPDITWGPESGGDVFPNEITQWSDQDADGYGDNPLGVTPDACPTIRDSSTVDRYGCTDTDGDGISDPDEMWTLAMNADACPTVSGNSSMDRIGCFDGDGDGYSDPTESWSLDDGADAYPDDPLRWVKEPSSSSDGMSSMSGVFIGIGSIALIGLIAGIVLFLRKDDSSTVEGEKNWSESAFIPMGSMPPMPNMGAQPPVMIPDYSNSPAPVAGMQTYAQPVATPAVAVPDFNAQPVQTQPVVQPQAVVQPDPARDYYNGLLTQGYTPVDALRYTQQYYPTFQG
;
A
#
# COMPACT_ATOMS: atom_id res chain seq x y z
N MET A 1 -11.97 -46.54 -48.06
CA MET A 1 -11.54 -46.99 -49.40
C MET A 1 -11.30 -45.76 -50.28
N ARG A 2 -10.38 -45.83 -51.25
CA ARG A 2 -10.16 -44.84 -52.33
C ARG A 2 -10.04 -43.36 -51.94
N THR A 3 -8.78 -42.92 -51.88
CA THR A 3 -8.33 -41.58 -52.26
C THR A 3 -8.89 -41.10 -53.61
N VAL A 4 -9.17 -39.79 -53.70
CA VAL A 4 -9.06 -38.95 -54.91
C VAL A 4 -8.50 -37.58 -54.45
N GLN A 5 -7.71 -36.91 -55.30
CA GLN A 5 -7.07 -35.59 -55.05
C GLN A 5 -7.64 -34.50 -55.99
N LEU A 6 -7.14 -33.27 -55.80
CA LEU A 6 -7.07 -32.13 -56.74
C LEU A 6 -8.36 -31.29 -56.92
N ARG A 7 -8.29 -29.98 -57.23
CA ARG A 7 -7.34 -28.87 -56.87
C ARG A 7 -7.89 -27.58 -57.52
N VAL A 8 -7.72 -26.42 -56.86
CA VAL A 8 -7.81 -25.04 -57.43
C VAL A 8 -9.18 -24.60 -57.98
N GLY A 9 -9.58 -23.35 -57.65
CA GLY A 9 -10.67 -22.63 -58.34
C GLY A 9 -11.45 -21.69 -57.42
N SER A 10 -11.10 -20.40 -57.43
CA SER A 10 -11.67 -19.37 -56.54
C SER A 10 -12.95 -18.70 -57.09
N VAL A 11 -13.54 -17.81 -56.28
CA VAL A 11 -14.50 -16.72 -56.61
C VAL A 11 -16.02 -17.00 -56.42
N ALA A 12 -16.56 -16.33 -55.39
CA ALA A 12 -17.88 -15.67 -55.24
C ALA A 12 -19.24 -16.42 -55.25
N LEU A 13 -19.82 -16.53 -54.04
CA LEU A 13 -21.03 -15.79 -53.58
C LEU A 13 -22.47 -16.20 -54.03
N VAL A 14 -23.43 -15.90 -53.13
CA VAL A 14 -24.92 -15.77 -53.29
C VAL A 14 -25.81 -17.03 -53.25
N ALA A 15 -25.92 -17.61 -52.03
CA ALA A 15 -27.14 -17.60 -51.18
C ALA A 15 -28.43 -18.44 -51.50
N PHE A 16 -29.39 -18.31 -50.55
CA PHE A 16 -30.81 -18.69 -50.51
C PHE A 16 -31.28 -20.04 -49.90
N LEU A 17 -31.62 -19.99 -48.59
CA LEU A 17 -32.95 -20.32 -47.99
C LEU A 17 -33.46 -21.79 -47.90
N LEU A 18 -34.41 -22.22 -47.04
CA LEU A 18 -35.39 -21.60 -46.08
C LEU A 18 -35.64 -22.50 -44.81
N LEU A 19 -36.18 -21.89 -43.73
CA LEU A 19 -37.11 -22.43 -42.68
C LEU A 19 -36.58 -23.43 -41.62
N SER A 20 -37.10 -23.47 -40.37
CA SER A 20 -38.25 -22.79 -39.69
C SER A 20 -38.00 -22.71 -38.15
N ALA A 21 -38.16 -21.61 -37.40
CA ALA A 21 -39.38 -20.80 -37.05
C ALA A 21 -40.30 -21.48 -35.99
N LEU A 22 -40.79 -20.91 -34.85
CA LEU A 22 -40.84 -19.57 -34.18
C LEU A 22 -40.87 -19.77 -32.62
N THR A 23 -40.37 -18.92 -31.69
CA THR A 23 -40.83 -17.58 -31.13
C THR A 23 -42.25 -17.54 -30.50
N PRO A 24 -42.60 -16.66 -29.51
CA PRO A 24 -42.40 -15.17 -29.44
C PRO A 24 -41.38 -14.71 -28.36
N LEU A 25 -40.92 -13.44 -28.17
CA LEU A 25 -41.37 -12.04 -28.45
C LEU A 25 -42.44 -11.47 -27.47
N ASP A 26 -42.47 -10.17 -27.09
CA ASP A 26 -41.81 -8.90 -27.52
C ASP A 26 -41.23 -8.13 -26.29
N GLY A 27 -40.41 -7.06 -26.39
CA GLY A 27 -39.83 -6.29 -27.51
C GLY A 27 -38.85 -5.18 -27.03
N MET A 28 -37.86 -4.72 -27.83
CA MET A 28 -37.91 -3.53 -28.73
C MET A 28 -37.57 -2.19 -28.02
N LEU A 29 -36.63 -1.30 -28.43
CA LEU A 29 -35.75 -1.04 -29.61
C LEU A 29 -34.37 -0.48 -29.11
N ASP A 30 -33.32 -0.14 -29.87
CA ASP A 30 -33.12 0.21 -31.31
C ASP A 30 -31.73 -0.27 -31.85
N GLN A 31 -31.27 0.16 -33.06
CA GLN A 31 -30.15 -0.49 -33.79
C GLN A 31 -29.15 0.41 -34.58
N THR A 32 -27.83 0.12 -34.44
CA THR A 32 -26.77 0.05 -35.50
C THR A 32 -26.26 1.35 -36.20
N PRO A 33 -25.15 1.32 -37.00
CA PRO A 33 -23.86 0.60 -36.82
C PRO A 33 -22.57 1.37 -37.28
N SER A 34 -21.41 1.11 -36.65
CA SER A 34 -20.07 0.95 -37.26
C SER A 34 -19.08 0.44 -36.18
N GLU A 35 -17.86 -0.01 -36.42
CA GLU A 35 -17.12 -0.30 -37.68
C GLU A 35 -16.31 -1.61 -37.50
N VAL A 36 -15.33 -1.93 -38.37
CA VAL A 36 -14.49 -3.14 -38.24
C VAL A 36 -13.08 -2.79 -37.74
N PRO A 37 -12.66 -3.20 -36.53
CA PRO A 37 -11.29 -3.04 -36.07
C PRO A 37 -10.31 -3.86 -36.91
N VAL A 38 -9.07 -3.37 -37.03
CA VAL A 38 -7.96 -4.15 -37.56
C VAL A 38 -7.54 -5.17 -36.51
N GLU A 39 -7.46 -6.45 -36.88
CA GLU A 39 -6.90 -7.49 -36.00
C GLU A 39 -5.41 -7.23 -35.78
N LEU A 40 -5.09 -6.62 -34.63
CA LEU A 40 -3.80 -6.82 -33.97
C LEU A 40 -3.64 -8.30 -33.65
N SER A 41 -2.44 -8.84 -33.81
CA SER A 41 -2.18 -10.27 -33.59
C SER A 41 -2.42 -10.68 -32.12
N GLU A 42 -3.01 -11.86 -31.92
CA GLU A 42 -3.45 -12.44 -30.63
C GLU A 42 -2.37 -12.50 -29.51
N ALA A 43 -1.10 -12.23 -29.82
CA ALA A 43 -0.04 -12.06 -28.83
C ALA A 43 -0.18 -10.79 -27.95
N GLY A 44 -0.76 -9.70 -28.49
CA GLY A 44 -0.81 -8.40 -27.81
C GLY A 44 -1.93 -8.23 -26.77
N GLN A 45 -2.81 -9.22 -26.58
CA GLN A 45 -4.00 -9.12 -25.72
C GLN A 45 -4.03 -10.16 -24.58
N ARG A 46 -2.87 -10.69 -24.18
CA ARG A 46 -2.75 -11.65 -23.06
C ARG A 46 -2.16 -11.08 -21.76
N LEU A 47 -1.86 -9.78 -21.72
CA LEU A 47 -1.17 -9.12 -20.60
C LEU A 47 -2.11 -8.50 -19.54
N LEU A 48 -3.44 -8.63 -19.67
CA LEU A 48 -4.44 -8.04 -18.77
C LEU A 48 -5.57 -9.04 -18.46
N ALA A 49 -5.21 -10.19 -17.90
CA ALA A 49 -6.13 -11.18 -17.34
C ALA A 49 -5.44 -11.87 -16.16
N ASP A 50 -6.20 -12.26 -15.13
CA ASP A 50 -5.69 -12.70 -13.84
C ASP A 50 -4.55 -13.71 -13.91
N SER A 51 -3.54 -13.51 -13.06
CA SER A 51 -2.41 -14.42 -12.89
C SER A 51 -2.87 -15.70 -12.18
N ALA A 52 -3.50 -16.59 -12.95
CA ALA A 52 -3.91 -17.93 -12.53
C ALA A 52 -2.68 -18.83 -12.28
N ARG A 53 -1.95 -18.55 -11.19
CA ARG A 53 -0.69 -19.21 -10.81
C ARG A 53 -0.91 -20.71 -10.63
N GLY A 54 -0.23 -21.49 -11.45
CA GLY A 54 -0.31 -22.94 -11.47
C GLY A 54 1.00 -23.58 -11.04
N SER A 55 0.97 -24.42 -10.01
CA SER A 55 2.13 -25.06 -9.36
C SER A 55 2.95 -26.05 -10.23
N SER A 56 2.75 -26.05 -11.55
CA SER A 56 3.44 -26.92 -12.51
C SER A 56 4.72 -26.35 -13.12
N ASN A 57 5.05 -25.08 -12.85
CA ASN A 57 6.12 -24.35 -13.56
C ASN A 57 7.45 -24.28 -12.79
N GLN A 58 7.51 -24.67 -11.52
CA GLN A 58 8.77 -24.71 -10.77
C GLN A 58 9.67 -25.86 -11.26
N PHE A 59 10.96 -25.61 -11.44
CA PHE A 59 11.93 -26.65 -11.80
C PHE A 59 13.37 -26.31 -11.40
N LEU A 60 14.19 -27.35 -11.18
CA LEU A 60 15.63 -27.24 -11.07
C LEU A 60 16.29 -28.20 -12.05
N THR A 61 17.15 -27.69 -12.91
CA THR A 61 17.85 -28.49 -13.93
C THR A 61 19.22 -27.89 -14.25
N GLY A 62 20.00 -28.60 -15.05
CA GLY A 62 21.29 -28.13 -15.49
C GLY A 62 21.93 -28.99 -16.57
N GLY A 63 23.12 -28.58 -16.99
CA GLY A 63 23.93 -29.28 -17.97
C GLY A 63 25.41 -28.92 -17.85
N GLY A 64 26.25 -29.63 -18.60
CA GLY A 64 27.69 -29.41 -18.54
C GLY A 64 28.50 -30.64 -18.93
N SER A 65 29.76 -30.66 -18.50
CA SER A 65 30.71 -31.74 -18.73
C SER A 65 31.24 -32.32 -17.40
N SER A 66 32.01 -33.40 -17.48
CA SER A 66 32.68 -34.00 -16.33
C SER A 66 34.13 -33.51 -16.13
N SER A 67 34.53 -32.40 -16.75
CA SER A 67 35.95 -31.99 -16.79
C SER A 67 36.25 -30.56 -17.21
N GLY A 68 35.30 -29.87 -17.85
CA GLY A 68 35.37 -28.45 -18.14
C GLY A 68 34.79 -27.60 -17.00
N SER A 69 34.64 -26.32 -17.31
CA SER A 69 33.86 -25.36 -16.52
C SER A 69 32.95 -24.64 -17.51
N GLU A 70 31.67 -24.99 -17.48
CA GLU A 70 30.63 -24.45 -18.35
C GLU A 70 29.48 -23.94 -17.47
N TYR A 71 29.06 -22.69 -17.63
CA TYR A 71 27.93 -22.09 -16.91
C TYR A 71 27.15 -21.15 -17.82
N ILE A 72 25.90 -20.85 -17.48
CA ILE A 72 25.12 -19.82 -18.17
C ILE A 72 25.61 -18.46 -17.70
N GLN A 73 25.75 -17.52 -18.63
CA GLN A 73 26.21 -16.15 -18.34
C GLN A 73 25.06 -15.15 -18.46
N SER A 74 24.16 -15.31 -19.42
CA SER A 74 22.95 -14.49 -19.62
C SER A 74 21.75 -15.38 -19.98
N ILE A 75 20.57 -15.05 -19.47
CA ILE A 75 19.28 -15.70 -19.75
C ILE A 75 18.21 -14.62 -20.02
N GLY A 76 17.28 -14.88 -20.93
CA GLY A 76 16.15 -14.01 -21.20
C GLY A 76 14.88 -14.82 -21.50
N PHE A 77 13.71 -14.20 -21.30
CA PHE A 77 12.41 -14.83 -21.47
C PHE A 77 11.75 -14.49 -22.82
N SER A 78 10.97 -15.43 -23.35
CA SER A 78 9.96 -15.25 -24.39
C SER A 78 8.83 -16.25 -24.13
N PRO A 79 7.56 -15.96 -24.45
CA PRO A 79 6.46 -16.90 -24.21
C PRO A 79 6.74 -18.31 -24.78
N GLY A 80 6.74 -19.33 -23.91
CA GLY A 80 7.09 -20.72 -24.20
C GLY A 80 8.55 -21.14 -24.02
N MET A 81 9.51 -20.21 -23.83
CA MET A 81 10.93 -20.54 -23.67
C MET A 81 11.78 -19.46 -22.95
N TYR A 82 12.71 -19.92 -22.10
CA TYR A 82 13.87 -19.12 -21.74
C TYR A 82 15.02 -19.41 -22.72
N GLY A 83 15.56 -18.38 -23.36
CA GLY A 83 16.79 -18.45 -24.15
C GLY A 83 17.99 -18.16 -23.24
N PHE A 84 19.09 -18.90 -23.38
CA PHE A 84 20.28 -18.74 -22.53
C PHE A 84 21.58 -18.84 -23.34
N GLY A 85 22.65 -18.21 -22.84
CA GLY A 85 23.95 -18.20 -23.50
C GLY A 85 25.15 -18.26 -22.55
N GLY A 86 26.33 -18.55 -23.10
CA GLY A 86 27.59 -18.59 -22.35
C GLY A 86 28.77 -19.09 -23.17
N SER A 87 29.92 -19.25 -22.50
CA SER A 87 31.17 -19.76 -23.08
C SER A 87 31.42 -21.23 -22.70
N PHE A 88 31.93 -22.03 -23.65
CA PHE A 88 32.31 -23.43 -23.42
C PHE A 88 33.61 -23.82 -24.12
N ASN A 89 34.29 -24.86 -23.62
CA ASN A 89 35.50 -25.41 -24.24
C ASN A 89 35.66 -26.93 -24.13
N THR A 90 34.69 -27.65 -23.55
CA THR A 90 34.62 -29.12 -23.58
C THR A 90 33.25 -29.61 -24.07
N SER A 91 33.12 -30.92 -24.34
CA SER A 91 31.83 -31.47 -24.79
C SER A 91 30.83 -31.55 -23.64
N MET A 92 29.73 -30.81 -23.76
CA MET A 92 28.72 -30.62 -22.71
C MET A 92 27.36 -31.20 -23.09
N ASN A 93 26.59 -31.63 -22.09
CA ASN A 93 25.30 -32.31 -22.25
C ASN A 93 24.23 -31.65 -21.38
N PHE A 94 23.06 -31.43 -21.95
CA PHE A 94 21.90 -30.75 -21.37
C PHE A 94 20.68 -31.65 -21.62
N GLY A 95 20.34 -32.49 -20.64
CA GLY A 95 19.37 -33.57 -20.81
C GLY A 95 19.80 -34.57 -21.90
N THR A 96 19.06 -34.64 -23.00
CA THR A 96 19.40 -35.46 -24.19
C THR A 96 20.15 -34.70 -25.29
N THR A 97 20.31 -33.39 -25.13
CA THR A 97 20.99 -32.48 -26.06
C THR A 97 22.48 -32.45 -25.75
N SER A 98 23.35 -32.43 -26.77
CA SER A 98 24.81 -32.45 -26.58
C SER A 98 25.51 -31.55 -27.58
N LEU A 99 26.39 -30.67 -27.10
CA LEU A 99 27.24 -29.80 -27.94
C LEU A 99 28.70 -30.19 -27.74
N SER A 100 29.52 -30.04 -28.79
CA SER A 100 30.96 -30.30 -28.72
C SER A 100 31.71 -29.16 -29.41
N PRO A 101 32.83 -28.68 -28.81
CA PRO A 101 33.64 -27.64 -29.41
C PRO A 101 34.22 -28.10 -30.74
N THR A 102 34.35 -27.15 -31.66
CA THR A 102 34.90 -27.30 -33.00
C THR A 102 36.28 -26.65 -33.15
N SER A 103 36.62 -25.70 -32.27
CA SER A 103 37.88 -24.99 -32.26
C SER A 103 39.04 -25.91 -31.84
N PRO A 104 40.17 -25.89 -32.57
CA PRO A 104 41.37 -26.62 -32.16
C PRO A 104 42.20 -25.88 -31.09
N ALA A 105 41.76 -24.70 -30.60
CA ALA A 105 42.66 -23.74 -29.95
C ALA A 105 42.14 -22.95 -28.74
N GLY A 106 40.83 -22.90 -28.44
CA GLY A 106 40.33 -22.07 -27.34
C GLY A 106 38.84 -22.23 -27.03
N SER A 107 38.22 -21.14 -26.54
CA SER A 107 36.80 -21.08 -26.19
C SER A 107 35.91 -20.85 -27.41
N GLU A 108 34.65 -21.21 -27.25
CA GLU A 108 33.55 -20.92 -28.16
C GLU A 108 32.34 -20.41 -27.36
N PHE A 109 31.47 -19.61 -27.98
CA PHE A 109 30.16 -19.31 -27.42
C PHE A 109 29.17 -20.46 -27.71
N PHE A 110 28.16 -20.61 -26.85
CA PHE A 110 26.94 -21.37 -27.12
C PHE A 110 25.69 -20.53 -26.82
N ILE A 111 24.57 -20.90 -27.45
CA ILE A 111 23.22 -20.50 -27.03
C ILE A 111 22.32 -21.73 -26.95
N GLY A 112 21.24 -21.66 -26.18
CA GLY A 112 20.24 -22.72 -26.08
C GLY A 112 18.88 -22.18 -25.66
N ALA A 113 17.90 -23.08 -25.64
CA ALA A 113 16.55 -22.79 -25.16
C ALA A 113 16.01 -23.92 -24.28
N ILE A 114 15.24 -23.54 -23.27
CA ILE A 114 14.56 -24.42 -22.32
C ILE A 114 13.10 -23.97 -22.21
N SER A 115 12.14 -24.90 -22.15
CA SER A 115 10.74 -24.53 -21.91
C SER A 115 10.54 -24.00 -20.49
N GLU A 116 9.45 -23.26 -20.27
CA GLU A 116 8.97 -22.87 -18.93
C GLU A 116 8.68 -24.07 -18.00
N THR A 117 8.65 -25.28 -18.55
CA THR A 117 8.52 -26.56 -17.82
C THR A 117 9.85 -27.33 -17.70
N GLY A 118 10.98 -26.61 -17.74
CA GLY A 118 12.31 -27.17 -17.49
C GLY A 118 12.85 -28.13 -18.56
N SER A 119 12.24 -28.20 -19.74
CA SER A 119 12.61 -29.15 -20.80
C SER A 119 13.50 -28.51 -21.87
N TRP A 120 14.73 -29.00 -21.99
CA TRP A 120 15.70 -28.56 -23.00
C TRP A 120 15.15 -28.71 -24.43
N GLN A 121 15.08 -27.61 -25.18
CA GLN A 121 14.55 -27.56 -26.54
C GLN A 121 15.66 -27.71 -27.59
N PHE A 122 16.68 -26.84 -27.51
CA PHE A 122 17.87 -26.90 -28.36
C PHE A 122 19.12 -26.40 -27.64
N LEU A 123 20.28 -26.74 -28.21
CA LEU A 123 21.59 -26.24 -27.81
C LEU A 123 22.46 -26.10 -29.07
N LEU A 124 23.01 -24.92 -29.29
CA LEU A 124 23.60 -24.46 -30.56
C LEU A 124 24.94 -23.76 -30.33
N GLY A 125 25.83 -23.86 -31.31
CA GLY A 125 26.98 -22.99 -31.49
C GLY A 125 27.22 -22.73 -32.97
N ALA A 126 28.28 -21.98 -33.29
CA ALA A 126 28.81 -21.86 -34.64
C ALA A 126 30.02 -22.79 -34.86
N ASP A 127 30.46 -23.01 -36.11
CA ASP A 127 31.68 -23.76 -36.40
C ASP A 127 32.91 -22.83 -36.38
N HIS A 128 33.76 -23.06 -35.39
CA HIS A 128 35.01 -22.37 -35.06
C HIS A 128 36.24 -23.19 -35.47
N SER A 129 36.14 -24.15 -36.39
CA SER A 129 37.28 -24.96 -36.90
C SER A 129 38.49 -24.13 -37.40
N ALA A 130 38.30 -22.82 -37.64
CA ALA A 130 39.33 -21.86 -38.02
C ALA A 130 39.32 -20.57 -37.17
N GLY A 131 38.82 -20.60 -35.93
CA GLY A 131 38.73 -19.44 -35.05
C GLY A 131 38.53 -19.78 -33.56
N ILE A 132 38.26 -18.75 -32.77
CA ILE A 132 37.78 -18.81 -31.38
C ILE A 132 36.78 -17.68 -31.16
N SER A 133 35.90 -17.81 -30.17
CA SER A 133 34.99 -16.76 -29.72
C SER A 133 34.87 -16.76 -28.19
N ILE A 134 34.50 -15.61 -27.64
CA ILE A 134 34.10 -15.47 -26.24
C ILE A 134 32.73 -14.78 -26.25
N PHE A 135 31.84 -15.30 -25.42
CA PHE A 135 30.49 -14.77 -25.21
C PHE A 135 30.54 -13.46 -24.42
N SER A 136 29.73 -12.48 -24.80
CA SER A 136 29.39 -11.36 -23.92
C SER A 136 27.98 -11.57 -23.34
N ASP A 137 26.96 -11.60 -24.19
CA ASP A 137 25.55 -11.49 -23.80
C ASP A 137 24.57 -12.03 -24.88
N ILE A 138 23.29 -12.23 -24.51
CA ILE A 138 22.16 -12.48 -25.40
C ILE A 138 20.97 -11.55 -25.12
N ALA A 139 20.14 -11.35 -26.13
CA ALA A 139 18.75 -10.93 -25.96
C ALA A 139 17.81 -11.98 -26.54
N VAL A 140 16.61 -12.10 -25.98
CA VAL A 140 15.54 -12.95 -26.50
C VAL A 140 14.38 -12.07 -26.92
N GLY A 141 13.94 -12.19 -28.17
CA GLY A 141 12.82 -11.42 -28.71
C GLY A 141 11.50 -12.14 -28.49
N MET A 142 10.37 -11.41 -28.52
CA MET A 142 9.03 -11.95 -28.29
C MET A 142 8.60 -13.09 -29.24
N GLY A 143 9.29 -13.27 -30.37
CA GLY A 143 9.09 -14.41 -31.30
C GLY A 143 9.96 -15.63 -30.98
N GLY A 144 10.68 -15.64 -29.85
CA GLY A 144 11.64 -16.66 -29.45
C GLY A 144 12.99 -16.58 -30.17
N GLU A 145 13.25 -15.54 -30.97
CA GLU A 145 14.56 -15.36 -31.61
C GLU A 145 15.62 -14.94 -30.60
N ILE A 146 16.83 -15.49 -30.70
CA ILE A 146 17.95 -15.15 -29.84
C ILE A 146 18.95 -14.31 -30.63
N ALA A 147 19.17 -13.07 -30.20
CA ALA A 147 20.36 -12.31 -30.57
C ALA A 147 21.52 -12.69 -29.64
N VAL A 148 22.72 -12.84 -30.18
CA VAL A 148 23.94 -13.13 -29.40
C VAL A 148 25.08 -12.25 -29.86
N ILE A 149 25.83 -11.75 -28.89
CA ILE A 149 27.02 -10.94 -29.11
C ILE A 149 28.25 -11.54 -28.42
N GLY A 150 29.41 -11.09 -28.88
CA GLY A 150 30.69 -11.43 -28.29
C GLY A 150 31.83 -10.90 -29.14
N TYR A 151 33.03 -11.37 -28.84
CA TYR A 151 34.24 -11.03 -29.60
C TYR A 151 34.97 -12.29 -30.06
N TYR A 152 35.62 -12.20 -31.21
CA TYR A 152 36.19 -13.35 -31.89
C TYR A 152 37.48 -13.03 -32.65
N THR A 153 38.19 -14.09 -33.06
CA THR A 153 39.27 -13.98 -34.04
C THR A 153 39.36 -15.24 -34.91
N GLY A 154 39.87 -15.10 -36.13
CA GLY A 154 39.87 -16.15 -37.14
C GLY A 154 38.59 -16.14 -37.98
N THR A 155 38.04 -17.30 -38.30
CA THR A 155 36.81 -17.46 -39.11
C THR A 155 35.79 -18.31 -38.38
N ILE A 156 34.54 -17.85 -38.37
CA ILE A 156 33.39 -18.53 -37.76
C ILE A 156 32.32 -18.78 -38.83
N GLN A 157 31.75 -19.98 -38.84
CA GLN A 157 30.67 -20.39 -39.75
C GLN A 157 29.34 -20.53 -38.99
N PHE A 158 28.46 -19.56 -39.20
CA PHE A 158 27.07 -19.55 -38.72
C PHE A 158 26.20 -20.32 -39.71
N GLY A 159 26.36 -21.65 -39.71
CA GLY A 159 25.66 -22.57 -40.62
C GLY A 159 26.09 -22.43 -42.09
N GLY A 160 25.40 -21.54 -42.83
CA GLY A 160 25.74 -21.19 -44.22
C GLY A 160 26.40 -19.81 -44.39
N LEU A 161 26.49 -19.05 -43.29
CA LEU A 161 27.03 -17.69 -43.23
C LEU A 161 28.44 -17.71 -42.62
N ALA A 162 29.28 -16.74 -42.98
CA ALA A 162 30.68 -16.69 -42.56
C ALA A 162 31.11 -15.28 -42.20
N ILE A 163 31.66 -15.11 -40.99
CA ILE A 163 32.39 -13.90 -40.59
C ILE A 163 33.87 -14.24 -40.38
N SER A 164 34.76 -13.26 -40.58
CA SER A 164 36.19 -13.48 -40.42
C SER A 164 36.95 -12.21 -40.05
N SER A 165 37.82 -12.30 -39.07
CA SER A 165 38.78 -11.26 -38.69
C SER A 165 40.20 -11.81 -38.49
N GLN A 166 41.18 -10.91 -38.50
CA GLN A 166 42.59 -11.16 -38.14
C GLN A 166 42.98 -10.46 -36.82
N SER A 167 42.09 -9.65 -36.27
CA SER A 167 42.16 -8.96 -34.99
C SER A 167 41.21 -9.63 -33.97
N ILE A 168 41.05 -9.03 -32.79
CA ILE A 168 39.96 -9.37 -31.86
C ILE A 168 38.88 -8.33 -32.12
N ASP A 169 37.82 -8.75 -32.79
CA ASP A 169 36.71 -7.90 -33.23
C ASP A 169 35.39 -8.39 -32.63
N GLY A 170 34.44 -7.48 -32.45
CA GLY A 170 33.06 -7.79 -32.11
C GLY A 170 32.32 -8.55 -33.21
N PHE A 171 31.32 -9.32 -32.80
CA PHE A 171 30.28 -9.87 -33.66
C PHE A 171 28.89 -9.71 -33.03
N VAL A 172 27.88 -9.69 -33.89
CA VAL A 172 26.46 -9.83 -33.54
C VAL A 172 25.81 -10.82 -34.51
N ALA A 173 25.01 -11.75 -34.00
CA ALA A 173 24.28 -12.73 -34.81
C ALA A 173 22.89 -12.99 -34.22
N LYS A 174 21.92 -13.34 -35.08
CA LYS A 174 20.56 -13.71 -34.67
C LYS A 174 20.21 -15.12 -35.14
N ALA A 175 19.61 -15.90 -34.25
CA ALA A 175 19.02 -17.22 -34.54
C ALA A 175 17.51 -17.17 -34.34
N ASP A 176 16.77 -17.98 -35.10
CA ASP A 176 15.34 -18.17 -34.87
C ASP A 176 15.05 -19.06 -33.65
N GLN A 177 13.77 -19.10 -33.24
CA GLN A 177 13.25 -19.97 -32.16
C GLN A 177 13.51 -21.48 -32.33
N SER A 178 14.03 -21.93 -33.48
CA SER A 178 14.43 -23.33 -33.74
C SER A 178 15.95 -23.53 -33.74
N GLY A 179 16.71 -22.50 -33.38
CA GLY A 179 18.16 -22.50 -33.38
C GLY A 179 18.76 -22.53 -34.78
N GLN A 180 18.13 -21.89 -35.78
CA GLN A 180 18.75 -21.68 -37.10
C GLN A 180 19.27 -20.25 -37.24
N TRP A 181 20.54 -20.12 -37.66
CA TRP A 181 21.20 -18.84 -37.88
C TRP A 181 20.57 -18.06 -39.04
N MET A 182 20.06 -16.85 -38.76
CA MET A 182 19.42 -15.96 -39.72
C MET A 182 20.42 -15.05 -40.42
N TRP A 183 21.24 -14.34 -39.64
CA TRP A 183 22.26 -13.39 -40.08
C TRP A 183 23.39 -13.28 -39.06
N ALA A 184 24.57 -12.78 -39.49
CA ALA A 184 25.73 -12.54 -38.63
C ALA A 184 26.61 -11.42 -39.21
N HIS A 185 27.02 -10.47 -38.36
CA HIS A 185 27.82 -9.29 -38.69
C HIS A 185 29.00 -9.13 -37.73
N THR A 186 29.94 -8.22 -38.04
CA THR A 186 31.20 -8.05 -37.32
C THR A 186 31.67 -6.60 -37.35
N TYR A 187 32.25 -6.13 -36.23
CA TYR A 187 32.70 -4.76 -36.04
C TYR A 187 34.22 -4.67 -36.27
N GLN A 188 34.62 -4.43 -37.52
CA GLN A 188 36.00 -4.68 -37.95
C GLN A 188 36.95 -3.54 -37.55
N THR A 189 37.91 -3.83 -36.66
CA THR A 189 38.90 -2.84 -36.21
C THR A 189 40.19 -2.91 -37.04
N MET A 190 40.60 -1.79 -37.64
CA MET A 190 41.84 -1.67 -38.41
C MET A 190 43.06 -1.49 -37.50
N VAL A 191 43.49 -2.59 -36.86
CA VAL A 191 44.56 -2.62 -35.85
C VAL A 191 45.91 -2.06 -36.33
N ASN A 192 46.29 -0.90 -35.80
CA ASN A 192 47.62 -0.28 -35.93
C ASN A 192 48.54 -0.63 -34.74
N ASN A 193 47.97 -0.87 -33.56
CA ASN A 193 48.67 -1.24 -32.32
C ASN A 193 47.90 -2.30 -31.53
N SER A 194 48.57 -3.05 -30.65
CA SER A 194 48.01 -4.23 -29.95
C SER A 194 46.97 -3.95 -28.86
N GLN A 195 46.44 -2.73 -28.78
CA GLN A 195 45.32 -2.35 -27.91
C GLN A 195 44.04 -2.04 -28.69
N GLU A 196 44.12 -1.85 -30.01
CA GLU A 196 42.96 -1.54 -30.85
C GLU A 196 42.10 -2.80 -31.05
N ASN A 197 40.83 -2.74 -30.62
CA ASN A 197 39.83 -3.80 -30.68
C ASN A 197 38.41 -3.20 -30.69
N SER A 198 37.41 -4.06 -30.88
CA SER A 198 36.01 -3.78 -30.59
C SER A 198 35.43 -4.91 -29.73
N GLN A 199 34.59 -4.56 -28.76
CA GLN A 199 34.00 -5.47 -27.80
C GLN A 199 32.53 -5.04 -27.56
N PRO A 200 31.54 -5.76 -28.12
CA PRO A 200 30.15 -5.58 -27.70
C PRO A 200 30.00 -6.18 -26.30
N ASP A 201 29.32 -5.47 -25.41
CA ASP A 201 29.23 -5.80 -23.99
C ASP A 201 27.81 -6.22 -23.59
N THR A 202 26.77 -5.62 -24.20
CA THR A 202 25.33 -5.88 -23.95
C THR A 202 24.53 -5.81 -25.27
N VAL A 203 23.42 -6.55 -25.35
CA VAL A 203 22.49 -6.55 -26.49
C VAL A 203 21.04 -6.51 -26.04
N ALA A 204 20.19 -5.79 -26.77
CA ALA A 204 18.76 -5.71 -26.51
C ALA A 204 17.94 -5.79 -27.82
N PHE A 205 16.66 -6.12 -27.70
CA PHE A 205 15.67 -5.96 -28.77
C PHE A 205 14.88 -4.67 -28.57
N ASP A 206 14.53 -3.98 -29.65
CA ASP A 206 13.53 -2.92 -29.61
C ASP A 206 12.10 -3.47 -29.89
N PRO A 207 11.03 -2.67 -29.66
CA PRO A 207 9.65 -3.08 -29.94
C PRO A 207 9.36 -3.41 -31.42
N MET A 208 10.24 -3.03 -32.36
CA MET A 208 10.15 -3.36 -33.78
C MET A 208 10.89 -4.68 -34.12
N GLY A 209 11.57 -5.30 -33.16
CA GLY A 209 12.38 -6.50 -33.32
C GLY A 209 13.80 -6.26 -33.86
N ASP A 210 14.23 -5.00 -33.98
CA ASP A 210 15.62 -4.61 -34.27
C ASP A 210 16.55 -4.98 -33.11
N VAL A 211 17.82 -5.22 -33.43
CA VAL A 211 18.85 -5.55 -32.43
C VAL A 211 19.68 -4.32 -32.14
N VAL A 212 19.65 -3.86 -30.89
CA VAL A 212 20.51 -2.80 -30.37
C VAL A 212 21.72 -3.46 -29.70
N VAL A 213 22.93 -3.04 -30.05
CA VAL A 213 24.17 -3.54 -29.44
C VAL A 213 24.96 -2.36 -28.88
N SER A 214 25.34 -2.45 -27.62
CA SER A 214 26.18 -1.45 -26.96
C SER A 214 27.48 -2.09 -26.45
N GLY A 215 28.56 -1.32 -26.40
CA GLY A 215 29.84 -1.80 -25.90
C GLY A 215 30.97 -0.81 -26.09
N THR A 216 32.20 -1.31 -26.10
CA THR A 216 33.43 -0.51 -26.12
C THR A 216 34.31 -0.76 -27.35
N PHE A 217 35.07 0.24 -27.78
CA PHE A 217 36.04 0.10 -28.86
C PHE A 217 37.25 1.05 -28.73
N GLN A 218 38.37 0.69 -29.37
CA GLN A 218 39.55 1.54 -29.50
C GLN A 218 40.15 1.43 -30.92
N GLY A 219 40.49 2.56 -31.53
CA GLY A 219 41.01 2.64 -32.91
C GLY A 219 39.92 2.79 -33.98
N GLU A 220 40.30 2.61 -35.25
CA GLU A 220 39.40 2.75 -36.39
C GLU A 220 38.55 1.49 -36.61
N THR A 221 37.27 1.54 -36.24
CA THR A 221 36.34 0.40 -36.29
C THR A 221 35.17 0.68 -37.22
N ASP A 222 34.85 -0.27 -38.11
CA ASP A 222 33.68 -0.25 -38.99
C ASP A 222 32.55 -1.13 -38.41
N PHE A 223 31.39 -0.52 -38.13
CA PHE A 223 30.22 -1.18 -37.55
C PHE A 223 29.26 -1.78 -38.60
N GLY A 224 29.59 -1.67 -39.90
CA GLY A 224 28.80 -2.24 -41.00
C GLY A 224 28.51 -1.27 -42.14
N GLY A 225 29.41 -0.32 -42.40
CA GLY A 225 29.26 0.79 -43.35
C GLY A 225 29.43 2.18 -42.73
N THR A 226 29.46 2.26 -41.39
CA THR A 226 29.72 3.47 -40.61
C THR A 226 30.93 3.20 -39.72
N SER A 227 31.93 4.08 -39.77
CA SER A 227 33.21 3.85 -39.09
C SER A 227 33.64 5.04 -38.24
N PHE A 228 34.11 4.75 -37.03
CA PHE A 228 34.63 5.73 -36.06
C PHE A 228 36.09 5.43 -35.73
N ASN A 229 36.88 6.44 -35.35
CA ASN A 229 38.29 6.29 -34.99
C ASN A 229 38.60 7.09 -33.72
N VAL A 230 38.84 6.38 -32.63
CA VAL A 230 39.04 6.93 -31.27
C VAL A 230 40.40 6.56 -30.70
N SER A 231 41.02 7.44 -29.91
CA SER A 231 42.36 7.22 -29.35
C SER A 231 42.37 6.48 -28.02
N ASP A 232 41.34 6.68 -27.22
CA ASP A 232 41.10 6.04 -25.94
C ASP A 232 39.91 5.08 -26.10
N THR A 233 39.57 4.31 -25.06
CA THR A 233 38.44 3.37 -25.13
C THR A 233 37.12 4.12 -24.94
N GLU A 234 36.36 4.26 -26.02
CA GLU A 234 35.05 4.93 -26.05
C GLU A 234 33.90 3.92 -26.21
N ILE A 235 32.68 4.37 -25.93
CA ILE A 235 31.43 3.61 -26.04
C ILE A 235 30.92 3.69 -27.48
N PHE A 236 30.42 2.59 -28.03
CA PHE A 236 29.57 2.60 -29.22
C PHE A 236 28.17 2.09 -28.90
N VAL A 237 27.19 2.54 -29.70
CA VAL A 237 25.84 1.98 -29.76
C VAL A 237 25.47 1.81 -31.23
N ALA A 238 25.04 0.62 -31.63
CA ALA A 238 24.72 0.26 -33.01
C ALA A 238 23.36 -0.42 -33.10
N LYS A 239 22.47 0.09 -33.97
CA LYS A 239 21.15 -0.49 -34.21
C LYS A 239 21.13 -1.24 -35.54
N HIS A 240 20.77 -2.53 -35.49
CA HIS A 240 20.75 -3.46 -36.62
C HIS A 240 19.31 -3.87 -36.94
N ASP A 241 19.00 -3.91 -38.24
CA ASP A 241 17.71 -4.35 -38.76
C ASP A 241 17.37 -5.79 -38.31
N GLY A 242 16.25 -5.96 -37.62
CA GLY A 242 15.86 -7.21 -36.96
C GLY A 242 15.74 -8.43 -37.87
N PHE A 243 15.46 -8.20 -39.16
CA PHE A 243 15.25 -9.25 -40.16
C PHE A 243 16.49 -9.50 -41.03
N THR A 244 17.27 -8.47 -41.37
CA THR A 244 18.41 -8.57 -42.30
C THR A 244 19.79 -8.44 -41.65
N GLY A 245 19.89 -7.95 -40.41
CA GLY A 245 21.13 -7.64 -39.71
C GLY A 245 21.85 -6.38 -40.20
N GLY A 246 21.32 -5.70 -41.23
CA GLY A 246 21.91 -4.49 -41.79
C GLY A 246 21.93 -3.34 -40.79
N LEU A 247 23.06 -2.63 -40.70
CA LEU A 247 23.19 -1.47 -39.82
C LEU A 247 22.22 -0.36 -40.24
N LYS A 248 21.36 0.08 -39.32
CA LYS A 248 20.48 1.25 -39.50
C LYS A 248 21.20 2.53 -39.12
N TRP A 249 21.83 2.55 -37.94
CA TRP A 249 22.73 3.62 -37.49
C TRP A 249 23.74 3.10 -36.47
N ALA A 250 24.84 3.83 -36.29
CA ALA A 250 25.79 3.65 -35.19
C ALA A 250 26.25 5.03 -34.68
N ILE A 251 26.50 5.14 -33.38
CA ILE A 251 26.99 6.35 -32.71
C ILE A 251 28.15 6.01 -31.76
N THR A 252 28.88 7.04 -31.33
CA THR A 252 29.96 6.96 -30.34
C THR A 252 29.73 7.96 -29.20
N ALA A 253 30.08 7.56 -27.98
CA ALA A 253 30.03 8.39 -26.78
C ALA A 253 31.31 8.16 -25.96
N GLY A 254 31.92 9.20 -25.42
CA GLY A 254 33.25 9.04 -24.80
C GLY A 254 33.82 10.32 -24.24
N GLY A 255 35.08 10.32 -23.83
CA GLY A 255 35.68 11.52 -23.26
C GLY A 255 37.13 11.38 -22.85
N VAL A 256 37.42 11.75 -21.61
CA VAL A 256 38.77 11.63 -21.04
C VAL A 256 38.82 10.42 -20.12
N SER A 257 39.92 9.64 -20.19
CA SER A 257 40.04 8.33 -19.54
C SER A 257 39.17 7.26 -20.20
N THR A 258 39.19 6.03 -19.67
CA THR A 258 38.40 4.89 -20.14
C THR A 258 36.93 5.00 -19.71
N GLN A 259 36.02 4.58 -20.58
CA GLN A 259 34.63 4.25 -20.26
C GLN A 259 34.38 2.76 -20.48
N TYR A 260 33.41 2.20 -19.76
CA TYR A 260 32.83 0.88 -20.03
C TYR A 260 31.32 0.98 -20.12
N VAL A 261 30.71 0.08 -20.89
CA VAL A 261 29.27 -0.24 -20.80
C VAL A 261 29.13 -1.43 -19.84
N THR A 262 28.02 -1.48 -19.10
CA THR A 262 27.68 -2.65 -18.27
C THR A 262 26.34 -3.27 -18.64
N ASP A 263 25.35 -2.47 -19.04
CA ASP A 263 24.04 -2.97 -19.47
C ASP A 263 23.32 -2.02 -20.44
N SER A 264 22.31 -2.49 -21.17
CA SER A 264 21.43 -1.63 -21.98
C SER A 264 20.02 -2.18 -22.16
N VAL A 265 19.02 -1.32 -21.94
CA VAL A 265 17.59 -1.64 -22.01
C VAL A 265 16.87 -0.70 -22.97
N VAL A 266 15.68 -1.10 -23.44
CA VAL A 266 14.91 -0.36 -24.45
C VAL A 266 13.46 -0.22 -24.01
N SER A 267 12.90 0.99 -24.07
CA SER A 267 11.52 1.26 -23.67
C SER A 267 10.49 0.79 -24.70
N GLN A 268 9.21 0.74 -24.31
CA GLN A 268 8.10 0.48 -25.24
C GLN A 268 7.99 1.52 -26.39
N GLN A 269 8.51 2.72 -26.20
CA GLN A 269 8.60 3.78 -27.21
C GLN A 269 9.85 3.63 -28.10
N GLY A 270 10.73 2.66 -27.81
CA GLY A 270 11.97 2.41 -28.53
C GLY A 270 13.14 3.31 -28.15
N GLU A 271 13.06 4.05 -27.04
CA GLU A 271 14.20 4.78 -26.48
C GLU A 271 15.19 3.79 -25.86
N ILE A 272 16.48 4.04 -26.04
CA ILE A 272 17.58 3.16 -25.66
C ILE A 272 18.32 3.78 -24.47
N PHE A 273 18.42 3.03 -23.39
CA PHE A 273 19.14 3.41 -22.17
C PHE A 273 20.40 2.55 -22.07
N VAL A 274 21.59 3.18 -22.03
CA VAL A 274 22.88 2.48 -21.94
C VAL A 274 23.59 2.87 -20.65
N GLY A 275 23.72 1.89 -19.76
CA GLY A 275 24.35 2.03 -18.45
C GLY A 275 25.84 1.67 -18.50
N GLY A 276 26.63 2.29 -17.63
CA GLY A 276 28.05 1.98 -17.57
C GLY A 276 28.85 2.74 -16.52
N ILE A 277 30.17 2.57 -16.59
CA ILE A 277 31.15 3.09 -15.62
C ILE A 277 32.11 4.04 -16.33
N THR A 278 32.37 5.21 -15.74
CA THR A 278 33.37 6.16 -16.24
C THR A 278 34.48 6.43 -15.23
N PHE A 279 35.71 6.54 -15.74
CA PHE A 279 36.92 6.94 -15.00
C PHE A 279 37.37 8.36 -15.37
N GLY A 280 36.43 9.19 -15.83
CA GLY A 280 36.64 10.60 -16.18
C GLY A 280 35.35 11.26 -16.69
N ASN A 281 35.48 12.44 -17.32
CA ASN A 281 34.32 13.16 -17.86
C ASN A 281 33.85 12.52 -19.17
N LEU A 282 32.55 12.22 -19.26
CA LEU A 282 31.87 11.65 -20.42
C LEU A 282 31.20 12.77 -21.22
N LEU A 283 31.30 12.73 -22.55
CA LEU A 283 30.70 13.67 -23.48
C LEU A 283 30.01 12.92 -24.64
N ALA A 284 28.76 13.27 -24.91
CA ALA A 284 27.96 12.64 -25.97
C ALA A 284 26.89 13.62 -26.46
N GLY A 285 26.69 13.74 -27.79
CA GLY A 285 25.64 14.60 -28.36
C GLY A 285 25.73 16.11 -28.03
N GLY A 286 26.87 16.59 -27.53
CA GLY A 286 27.04 17.95 -27.00
C GLY A 286 26.64 18.13 -25.53
N LYS A 287 26.16 17.07 -24.87
CA LYS A 287 25.91 16.98 -23.42
C LYS A 287 27.18 16.43 -22.73
N SER A 288 27.28 16.58 -21.40
CA SER A 288 28.46 16.14 -20.65
C SER A 288 28.16 15.80 -19.19
N TYR A 289 28.70 14.67 -18.71
CA TYR A 289 28.76 14.31 -17.29
C TYR A 289 30.19 14.53 -16.75
N PHE A 290 30.30 15.02 -15.51
CA PHE A 290 31.57 15.33 -14.85
C PHE A 290 31.77 14.40 -13.65
N GLN A 291 32.91 13.72 -13.59
CA GLN A 291 33.19 12.74 -12.55
C GLN A 291 33.34 13.38 -11.16
N VAL A 292 32.73 12.74 -10.16
CA VAL A 292 32.73 13.11 -8.73
C VAL A 292 33.63 12.17 -7.91
N GLY A 293 33.59 10.87 -8.18
CA GLY A 293 34.27 9.81 -7.43
C GLY A 293 35.60 9.34 -8.02
N THR A 294 36.00 8.11 -7.66
CA THR A 294 37.11 7.37 -8.30
C THR A 294 36.65 6.53 -9.49
N SER A 295 35.39 6.07 -9.45
CA SER A 295 34.65 5.54 -10.58
C SER A 295 33.17 5.86 -10.36
N ASP A 296 32.51 6.36 -11.41
CA ASP A 296 31.14 6.86 -11.34
C ASP A 296 30.29 6.09 -12.35
N SER A 297 29.01 5.92 -12.04
CA SER A 297 28.04 5.31 -12.95
C SER A 297 27.38 6.36 -13.81
N TYR A 298 27.08 6.03 -15.06
CA TYR A 298 26.31 6.87 -15.96
C TYR A 298 25.20 6.07 -16.64
N VAL A 299 24.17 6.78 -17.11
CA VAL A 299 23.18 6.29 -18.07
C VAL A 299 23.08 7.30 -19.22
N LEU A 300 23.20 6.80 -20.45
CA LEU A 300 22.91 7.52 -21.69
C LEU A 300 21.49 7.19 -22.12
N GLN A 301 20.67 8.20 -22.42
CA GLN A 301 19.36 8.03 -23.06
C GLN A 301 19.47 8.45 -24.52
N ILE A 302 18.98 7.62 -25.44
CA ILE A 302 19.16 7.76 -26.89
C ILE A 302 17.82 7.49 -27.58
N ASP A 303 17.41 8.34 -28.53
CA ASP A 303 16.16 8.14 -29.28
C ASP A 303 16.26 7.00 -30.32
N THR A 304 15.11 6.63 -30.91
CA THR A 304 15.01 5.60 -31.94
C THR A 304 15.88 5.86 -33.19
N SER A 305 16.30 7.11 -33.42
CA SER A 305 17.15 7.55 -34.54
C SER A 305 18.65 7.59 -34.22
N GLY A 306 19.03 7.43 -32.95
CA GLY A 306 20.40 7.52 -32.47
C GLY A 306 20.81 8.90 -31.94
N ALA A 307 19.88 9.84 -31.73
CA ALA A 307 20.20 11.12 -31.09
C ALA A 307 20.22 10.99 -29.56
N ILE A 308 21.27 11.49 -28.92
CA ILE A 308 21.43 11.39 -27.46
C ILE A 308 20.56 12.43 -26.76
N LEU A 309 19.58 11.97 -26.00
CA LEU A 309 18.56 12.75 -25.29
C LEU A 309 19.03 13.21 -23.91
N SER A 310 19.76 12.39 -23.16
CA SER A 310 20.32 12.77 -21.86
C SER A 310 21.65 12.05 -21.53
N ILE A 311 22.38 12.61 -20.57
CA ILE A 311 23.50 11.93 -19.89
C ILE A 311 23.30 12.21 -18.41
N SER A 312 22.92 11.18 -17.66
CA SER A 312 22.73 11.23 -16.21
C SER A 312 23.77 10.34 -15.53
N GLY A 313 24.05 10.54 -14.25
CA GLY A 313 25.09 9.77 -13.56
C GLY A 313 25.23 10.08 -12.08
N MET A 314 25.91 9.18 -11.37
CA MET A 314 25.95 9.08 -9.91
C MET A 314 27.32 8.61 -9.42
N GLY A 315 27.83 9.26 -8.37
CA GLY A 315 29.13 8.97 -7.78
C GLY A 315 29.37 9.78 -6.51
N ALA A 316 30.12 9.21 -5.56
CA ALA A 316 30.45 9.83 -4.28
C ALA A 316 31.94 10.27 -4.22
N PRO A 317 32.29 11.43 -3.62
CA PRO A 317 33.65 11.95 -3.65
C PRO A 317 34.72 10.99 -3.10
N SER A 318 35.71 10.65 -3.93
CA SER A 318 36.78 9.68 -3.62
C SER A 318 36.32 8.24 -3.34
N ALA A 319 35.12 7.87 -3.78
CA ALA A 319 34.52 6.55 -3.62
C ALA A 319 34.19 5.92 -4.99
N ASN A 320 33.89 4.63 -4.99
CA ASN A 320 33.40 3.92 -6.18
C ASN A 320 31.87 3.88 -6.20
N THR A 321 31.30 3.95 -7.40
CA THR A 321 29.87 3.75 -7.67
C THR A 321 29.77 3.12 -9.05
N GLN A 322 29.39 1.85 -9.12
CA GLN A 322 29.42 1.05 -10.36
C GLN A 322 28.10 0.30 -10.54
N LEU A 323 27.29 0.78 -11.47
CA LEU A 323 26.10 0.13 -12.01
C LEU A 323 26.54 -1.11 -12.81
N THR A 324 25.95 -2.26 -12.49
CA THR A 324 26.28 -3.56 -13.07
C THR A 324 25.15 -4.17 -13.90
N SER A 325 23.90 -3.81 -13.64
CA SER A 325 22.75 -4.25 -14.44
C SER A 325 21.60 -3.24 -14.38
N MET A 326 20.71 -3.26 -15.38
CA MET A 326 19.49 -2.46 -15.46
C MET A 326 18.31 -3.32 -15.95
N GLU A 327 17.09 -2.93 -15.60
CA GLU A 327 15.86 -3.45 -16.20
C GLU A 327 14.85 -2.32 -16.37
N MET A 328 13.91 -2.46 -17.31
CA MET A 328 12.83 -1.49 -17.54
C MET A 328 11.47 -2.18 -17.57
N ASN A 329 10.54 -1.73 -16.73
CA ASN A 329 9.17 -2.28 -16.76
C ASN A 329 8.36 -1.73 -17.94
N LEU A 330 7.16 -2.29 -18.15
CA LEU A 330 6.26 -1.87 -19.22
C LEU A 330 5.81 -0.40 -19.10
N ASN A 331 5.86 0.19 -17.90
CA ASN A 331 5.50 1.59 -17.65
C ASN A 331 6.63 2.57 -18.00
N GLY A 332 7.83 2.08 -18.33
CA GLY A 332 9.01 2.89 -18.61
C GLY A 332 9.82 3.30 -17.37
N ASP A 333 9.53 2.73 -16.20
CA ASP A 333 10.38 2.91 -15.02
C ASP A 333 11.73 2.21 -15.23
N LEU A 334 12.83 2.94 -15.06
CA LEU A 334 14.18 2.40 -15.11
C LEU A 334 14.63 1.93 -13.72
N PHE A 335 14.95 0.65 -13.60
CA PHE A 335 15.55 0.05 -12.41
C PHE A 335 17.04 -0.17 -12.66
N VAL A 336 17.88 0.15 -11.66
CA VAL A 336 19.34 -0.03 -11.75
C VAL A 336 19.89 -0.74 -10.51
N GLY A 337 20.80 -1.70 -10.75
CA GLY A 337 21.55 -2.42 -9.72
C GLY A 337 23.05 -2.13 -9.81
N GLY A 338 23.76 -2.18 -8.69
CA GLY A 338 25.21 -1.95 -8.67
C GLY A 338 25.86 -2.11 -7.31
N LEU A 339 27.08 -1.55 -7.18
CA LEU A 339 27.87 -1.45 -5.95
C LEU A 339 28.29 -0.01 -5.63
N PHE A 340 28.43 0.32 -4.34
CA PHE A 340 28.85 1.65 -3.87
C PHE A 340 29.67 1.61 -2.57
N SER A 341 30.66 2.51 -2.45
CA SER A 341 31.67 2.48 -1.37
C SER A 341 31.60 3.67 -0.39
N SER A 342 30.54 4.48 -0.45
CA SER A 342 30.31 5.67 0.38
C SER A 342 28.87 6.13 0.16
N ALA A 343 28.28 6.83 1.13
CA ALA A 343 26.93 7.38 1.02
C ALA A 343 26.69 8.12 -0.31
N LEU A 344 25.59 7.78 -0.98
CA LEU A 344 25.14 8.33 -2.25
C LEU A 344 23.85 9.13 -2.03
N GLN A 345 23.68 10.15 -2.86
CA GLN A 345 22.52 11.02 -2.86
C GLN A 345 22.26 11.50 -4.30
N GLY A 346 21.00 11.57 -4.67
CA GLY A 346 20.57 12.01 -6.00
C GLY A 346 19.20 12.66 -5.97
N GLN A 347 18.64 12.92 -7.14
CA GLN A 347 17.30 13.46 -7.33
C GLN A 347 16.63 12.56 -8.37
N GLY A 348 15.59 11.82 -7.98
CA GLY A 348 14.66 11.17 -8.90
C GLY A 348 13.44 12.06 -9.13
N PRO A 349 12.42 11.60 -9.88
CA PRO A 349 11.22 12.40 -10.13
C PRO A 349 10.37 12.61 -8.87
N SER A 350 10.32 11.64 -7.93
CA SER A 350 9.72 11.82 -6.60
C SER A 350 10.59 12.65 -5.63
N GLY A 351 11.63 13.32 -6.13
CA GLY A 351 12.49 14.19 -5.33
C GLY A 351 13.78 13.54 -4.83
N ALA A 352 14.17 13.89 -3.61
CA ALA A 352 15.51 13.60 -3.08
C ALA A 352 15.63 12.21 -2.44
N TRP A 353 16.51 11.37 -2.97
CA TRP A 353 16.86 10.08 -2.39
C TRP A 353 18.30 10.08 -1.86
N SER A 354 18.58 9.27 -0.84
CA SER A 354 19.94 9.00 -0.37
C SER A 354 20.06 7.63 0.29
N ILE A 355 21.18 6.95 0.05
CA ILE A 355 21.53 5.65 0.66
C ILE A 355 22.92 5.73 1.28
N SER A 356 23.15 4.91 2.31
CA SER A 356 24.47 4.73 2.94
C SER A 356 24.85 3.25 2.95
N PRO A 357 26.15 2.91 2.90
CA PRO A 357 26.59 1.54 3.15
C PRO A 357 26.04 1.05 4.50
N SER A 358 25.34 -0.07 4.44
CA SER A 358 24.77 -0.79 5.57
C SER A 358 25.86 -1.52 6.36
N GLN A 359 26.88 -2.03 5.64
CA GLN A 359 27.97 -2.80 6.20
C GLN A 359 29.34 -2.28 5.70
N GLY A 360 30.30 -3.18 5.47
CA GLY A 360 31.72 -2.93 5.68
C GLY A 360 32.62 -3.17 4.47
N GLY A 361 32.25 -2.70 3.28
CA GLY A 361 33.08 -2.81 2.07
C GLY A 361 32.61 -1.89 0.94
N ASN A 362 32.43 -2.45 -0.26
CA ASN A 362 31.45 -1.93 -1.21
C ASN A 362 30.13 -2.65 -0.93
N ASP A 363 29.06 -1.93 -0.63
CA ASP A 363 27.71 -2.50 -0.46
C ASP A 363 27.00 -2.53 -1.83
N LEU A 364 25.93 -3.32 -1.96
CA LEU A 364 25.08 -3.30 -3.16
C LEU A 364 23.98 -2.24 -3.07
N PHE A 365 23.58 -1.70 -4.22
CA PHE A 365 22.42 -0.80 -4.33
C PHE A 365 21.41 -1.30 -5.37
N VAL A 366 20.15 -0.95 -5.14
CA VAL A 366 19.02 -1.09 -6.07
C VAL A 366 18.27 0.24 -6.07
N MET A 367 17.95 0.81 -7.24
CA MET A 367 17.21 2.07 -7.34
C MET A 367 16.19 2.04 -8.46
N LYS A 368 15.04 2.66 -8.21
CA LYS A 368 14.02 2.99 -9.22
C LYS A 368 14.13 4.46 -9.60
N ASN A 369 14.14 4.76 -10.91
CA ASN A 369 14.20 6.10 -11.50
C ASN A 369 15.18 7.07 -10.78
N PRO A 370 16.48 6.76 -10.69
CA PRO A 370 17.44 7.51 -9.86
C PRO A 370 17.74 8.94 -10.33
N PHE A 371 17.20 9.37 -11.47
CA PHE A 371 17.50 10.66 -12.11
C PHE A 371 16.23 11.45 -12.44
N SER A 372 16.22 12.75 -12.13
CA SER A 372 15.14 13.70 -12.45
C SER A 372 15.01 14.06 -13.94
N SER A 373 15.54 13.20 -14.82
CA SER A 373 15.35 13.22 -16.27
C SER A 373 14.41 12.09 -16.75
N LEU A 374 13.92 11.27 -15.81
CA LEU A 374 12.99 10.17 -16.00
C LEU A 374 11.58 10.59 -15.52
N SER A 375 10.60 9.74 -15.73
CA SER A 375 9.22 9.84 -15.20
C SER A 375 8.98 8.78 -14.10
N GLY A 376 7.75 8.69 -13.57
CA GLY A 376 7.35 7.69 -12.59
C GLY A 376 7.88 7.93 -11.17
N THR A 377 7.69 6.95 -10.29
CA THR A 377 8.13 7.06 -8.88
C THR A 377 9.61 6.68 -8.71
N SER A 378 10.29 7.24 -7.71
CA SER A 378 11.71 6.93 -7.43
C SER A 378 12.00 6.59 -5.97
N TRP A 379 12.77 5.51 -5.77
CA TRP A 379 13.29 5.06 -4.48
C TRP A 379 14.71 4.50 -4.62
N ALA A 380 15.42 4.36 -3.51
CA ALA A 380 16.78 3.81 -3.47
C ALA A 380 17.00 2.98 -2.20
N SER A 381 17.45 1.74 -2.38
CA SER A 381 17.65 0.74 -1.32
C SER A 381 19.05 0.13 -1.39
N SER A 382 19.56 -0.34 -0.26
CA SER A 382 20.87 -0.99 -0.16
C SER A 382 20.84 -2.22 0.74
N ALA A 383 21.80 -3.12 0.51
CA ALA A 383 22.12 -4.27 1.34
C ALA A 383 23.63 -4.56 1.26
N GLY A 384 24.15 -5.36 2.18
CA GLY A 384 25.56 -5.73 2.14
C GLY A 384 25.99 -6.71 3.22
N THR A 385 27.26 -7.07 3.15
CA THR A 385 28.01 -7.92 4.08
C THR A 385 29.25 -7.15 4.59
N SER A 386 30.09 -7.76 5.42
CA SER A 386 31.40 -7.19 5.76
C SER A 386 32.47 -7.41 4.67
N SER A 387 32.11 -7.28 3.39
CA SER A 387 32.96 -7.55 2.22
C SER A 387 32.48 -6.74 1.00
N ASP A 388 32.95 -7.06 -0.22
CA ASP A 388 32.56 -6.37 -1.44
C ASP A 388 31.37 -7.10 -2.12
N ASP A 389 30.18 -6.51 -2.01
CA ASP A 389 28.92 -7.00 -2.56
C ASP A 389 28.51 -6.23 -3.84
N SER A 390 27.76 -6.88 -4.72
CA SER A 390 27.28 -6.27 -5.97
C SER A 390 26.12 -7.06 -6.57
N VAL A 391 25.07 -6.35 -7.01
CA VAL A 391 24.04 -6.94 -7.90
C VAL A 391 24.73 -7.54 -9.14
N GLN A 392 24.38 -8.78 -9.49
CA GLN A 392 24.83 -9.46 -10.71
C GLN A 392 23.84 -9.25 -11.85
N SER A 393 22.55 -9.30 -11.54
CA SER A 393 21.43 -9.06 -12.46
C SER A 393 20.21 -8.60 -11.67
N ILE A 394 19.40 -7.77 -12.30
CA ILE A 394 18.08 -7.34 -11.84
C ILE A 394 17.02 -7.84 -12.83
N ALA A 395 15.81 -8.13 -12.36
CA ALA A 395 14.64 -8.43 -13.18
C ALA A 395 13.38 -7.91 -12.48
N VAL A 396 12.31 -7.63 -13.22
CA VAL A 396 11.10 -6.98 -12.69
C VAL A 396 9.85 -7.74 -13.15
N SER A 397 8.87 -7.86 -12.27
CA SER A 397 7.55 -8.47 -12.54
C SER A 397 6.61 -7.54 -13.33
N ALA A 398 5.45 -8.06 -13.77
CA ALA A 398 4.41 -7.21 -14.34
C ALA A 398 3.80 -6.24 -13.30
N THR A 399 3.81 -6.61 -12.02
CA THR A 399 3.36 -5.81 -10.86
C THR A 399 4.38 -4.76 -10.40
N GLY A 400 5.59 -4.76 -10.96
CA GLY A 400 6.66 -3.81 -10.58
C GLY A 400 7.46 -4.21 -9.33
N GLU A 401 7.25 -5.40 -8.78
CA GLU A 401 8.15 -6.02 -7.80
C GLU A 401 9.51 -6.31 -8.44
N VAL A 402 10.59 -6.10 -7.68
CA VAL A 402 11.97 -6.11 -8.18
C VAL A 402 12.73 -7.28 -7.59
N PHE A 403 13.36 -8.08 -8.45
CA PHE A 403 14.15 -9.24 -8.05
C PHE A 403 15.62 -9.00 -8.40
N ILE A 404 16.52 -9.31 -7.46
CA ILE A 404 17.97 -9.21 -7.71
C ILE A 404 18.68 -10.54 -7.47
N ALA A 405 19.75 -10.76 -8.24
CA ALA A 405 20.78 -11.75 -7.97
C ALA A 405 22.02 -11.08 -7.37
N THR A 406 22.60 -11.69 -6.35
CA THR A 406 23.93 -11.34 -5.81
C THR A 406 24.70 -12.59 -5.40
N LEU A 407 25.97 -12.46 -5.00
CA LEU A 407 26.86 -13.54 -4.61
C LEU A 407 27.48 -13.24 -3.24
N ILE A 408 27.39 -14.17 -2.29
CA ILE A 408 27.92 -14.00 -0.92
C ILE A 408 28.90 -15.11 -0.55
N GLY A 409 29.82 -14.81 0.37
CA GLY A 409 30.77 -15.79 0.94
C GLY A 409 32.25 -15.54 0.61
N ASP A 410 33.12 -16.49 0.96
CA ASP A 410 34.59 -16.38 0.80
C ASP A 410 35.16 -17.63 0.09
N PRO A 411 35.81 -17.50 -1.08
CA PRO A 411 36.38 -18.64 -1.82
C PRO A 411 37.60 -19.27 -1.12
N ALA A 412 38.11 -18.66 -0.05
CA ALA A 412 39.15 -19.22 0.81
C ALA A 412 38.62 -19.82 2.13
N SER A 413 37.33 -19.64 2.46
CA SER A 413 36.77 -19.98 3.77
C SER A 413 35.32 -20.46 3.68
N SER A 414 35.08 -21.70 4.10
CA SER A 414 33.72 -22.25 4.28
C SER A 414 33.08 -21.74 5.59
N SER A 415 33.05 -20.42 5.76
CA SER A 415 32.45 -19.74 6.92
C SER A 415 31.23 -18.97 6.46
N ALA A 416 30.11 -19.15 7.14
CA ALA A 416 28.87 -18.46 6.83
C ALA A 416 29.05 -16.93 6.83
N THR A 417 28.76 -16.32 5.69
CA THR A 417 28.60 -14.87 5.52
C THR A 417 27.10 -14.57 5.53
N VAL A 418 26.73 -13.44 6.16
CA VAL A 418 25.33 -12.97 6.21
C VAL A 418 25.22 -11.66 5.45
N ILE A 419 24.33 -11.60 4.46
CA ILE A 419 23.87 -10.36 3.84
C ILE A 419 22.60 -9.88 4.53
N THR A 420 22.42 -8.57 4.65
CA THR A 420 21.26 -7.96 5.32
C THR A 420 20.77 -6.75 4.54
N GLY A 421 19.45 -6.62 4.41
CA GLY A 421 18.77 -5.46 3.82
C GLY A 421 17.40 -5.30 4.47
N GLY A 422 17.13 -4.14 5.07
CA GLY A 422 15.93 -3.95 5.90
C GLY A 422 15.92 -4.88 7.10
N SER A 423 14.78 -5.53 7.35
CA SER A 423 14.62 -6.66 8.28
C SER A 423 15.23 -7.96 7.75
N GLN A 424 15.29 -8.12 6.42
CA GLN A 424 15.60 -9.39 5.77
C GLN A 424 17.09 -9.72 5.73
N SER A 425 17.41 -11.02 5.79
CA SER A 425 18.79 -11.50 5.72
C SER A 425 18.93 -12.90 5.11
N ALA A 426 20.06 -13.14 4.47
CA ALA A 426 20.40 -14.44 3.87
C ALA A 426 21.80 -14.87 4.31
N THR A 427 21.99 -16.17 4.54
CA THR A 427 23.22 -16.75 5.11
C THR A 427 23.82 -17.83 4.21
N SER A 428 25.13 -17.77 3.94
CA SER A 428 25.82 -18.80 3.15
C SER A 428 26.05 -20.09 3.93
N SER A 429 25.93 -21.23 3.24
CA SER A 429 26.07 -22.59 3.74
C SER A 429 27.38 -23.27 3.33
N GLY A 430 28.16 -22.65 2.44
CA GLY A 430 29.41 -23.19 1.90
C GLY A 430 30.50 -22.13 1.68
N TYR A 431 31.01 -22.08 0.45
CA TYR A 431 31.99 -21.08 0.00
C TYR A 431 31.28 -19.87 -0.59
N TYR A 432 31.14 -19.82 -1.92
CA TYR A 432 30.33 -18.83 -2.62
C TYR A 432 28.95 -19.42 -2.88
N ASP A 433 27.92 -18.72 -2.42
CA ASP A 433 26.52 -19.06 -2.64
C ASP A 433 25.86 -17.90 -3.41
N GLY A 434 24.99 -18.23 -4.36
CA GLY A 434 24.12 -17.23 -4.97
C GLY A 434 22.99 -16.84 -4.01
N VAL A 435 22.55 -15.59 -4.07
CA VAL A 435 21.35 -15.11 -3.38
C VAL A 435 20.39 -14.56 -4.42
N VAL A 436 19.11 -14.92 -4.30
CA VAL A 436 18.01 -14.18 -4.94
C VAL A 436 17.25 -13.46 -3.84
N ALA A 437 16.87 -12.21 -4.07
CA ALA A 437 16.08 -11.42 -3.13
C ALA A 437 14.96 -10.68 -3.86
N GLY A 438 13.81 -10.56 -3.20
CA GLY A 438 12.69 -9.75 -3.64
C GLY A 438 12.66 -8.40 -2.92
N LEU A 439 12.25 -7.37 -3.64
CA LEU A 439 11.87 -6.07 -3.12
C LEU A 439 10.48 -5.72 -3.63
N THR A 440 9.67 -5.07 -2.79
CA THR A 440 8.36 -4.55 -3.18
C THR A 440 8.50 -3.46 -4.25
N SER A 441 7.40 -3.10 -4.92
CA SER A 441 7.35 -2.00 -5.89
C SER A 441 7.79 -0.64 -5.34
N ASN A 442 7.79 -0.48 -4.01
CA ASN A 442 8.27 0.69 -3.25
C ASN A 442 9.71 0.54 -2.71
N GLY A 443 10.40 -0.56 -3.02
CA GLY A 443 11.81 -0.78 -2.68
C GLY A 443 12.07 -1.31 -1.27
N ALA A 444 11.05 -1.71 -0.53
CA ALA A 444 11.23 -2.42 0.74
C ALA A 444 11.75 -3.85 0.48
N TRP A 445 12.67 -4.34 1.31
CA TRP A 445 13.17 -5.71 1.21
C TRP A 445 12.09 -6.70 1.68
N ASP A 446 11.64 -7.56 0.77
CA ASP A 446 10.51 -8.46 0.94
C ASP A 446 10.98 -9.82 1.47
N TRP A 447 11.86 -10.49 0.73
CA TRP A 447 12.43 -11.80 1.10
C TRP A 447 13.86 -11.99 0.55
N MET A 448 14.62 -12.92 1.14
CA MET A 448 15.96 -13.32 0.67
C MET A 448 16.16 -14.83 0.76
N THR A 449 16.70 -15.46 -0.29
CA THR A 449 16.94 -16.91 -0.33
C THR A 449 18.28 -17.25 -1.00
N THR A 450 19.06 -18.17 -0.43
CA THR A 450 20.37 -18.59 -0.96
C THR A 450 20.28 -19.86 -1.80
N THR A 451 21.30 -20.15 -2.62
CA THR A 451 21.40 -21.41 -3.38
C THR A 451 21.46 -22.65 -2.50
N GLY A 452 21.97 -22.52 -1.27
CA GLY A 452 21.86 -23.51 -0.20
C GLY A 452 22.74 -24.75 -0.34
N GLY A 453 23.68 -24.78 -1.27
CA GLY A 453 24.69 -25.82 -1.34
C GLY A 453 25.78 -25.67 -0.28
N SER A 454 26.76 -26.57 -0.31
CA SER A 454 27.94 -26.53 0.58
C SER A 454 29.27 -26.41 -0.18
N ASP A 455 29.20 -26.28 -1.51
CA ASP A 455 30.35 -26.24 -2.41
C ASP A 455 30.47 -24.82 -3.00
N TYR A 456 30.13 -24.62 -4.28
CA TYR A 456 30.20 -23.32 -4.94
C TYR A 456 29.03 -23.19 -5.93
N GLU A 457 28.21 -22.17 -5.77
CA GLU A 457 27.17 -21.79 -6.71
C GLU A 457 27.26 -20.30 -7.06
N LEU A 458 26.86 -19.95 -8.28
CA LEU A 458 26.75 -18.57 -8.75
C LEU A 458 25.48 -18.40 -9.57
N ILE A 459 24.86 -17.23 -9.44
CA ILE A 459 23.76 -16.75 -10.28
C ILE A 459 24.30 -15.53 -11.02
N THR A 460 24.21 -15.52 -12.35
CA THR A 460 24.67 -14.39 -13.18
C THR A 460 23.52 -13.54 -13.69
N SER A 461 22.36 -14.15 -13.92
CA SER A 461 21.28 -13.56 -14.71
C SER A 461 19.93 -14.13 -14.28
N LEU A 462 18.93 -13.26 -14.19
CA LEU A 462 17.54 -13.58 -13.89
C LEU A 462 16.66 -13.33 -15.11
N ALA A 463 15.53 -14.03 -15.20
CA ALA A 463 14.43 -13.71 -16.11
C ALA A 463 13.09 -14.04 -15.44
N VAL A 464 12.04 -13.26 -15.75
CA VAL A 464 10.66 -13.46 -15.26
C VAL A 464 9.75 -13.79 -16.45
N ASN A 465 8.69 -14.59 -16.23
CA ASN A 465 7.70 -14.93 -17.28
C ASN A 465 6.36 -14.19 -17.12
N GLU A 466 5.41 -14.46 -18.03
CA GLU A 466 4.01 -13.96 -18.00
C GLU A 466 3.19 -14.39 -16.74
N SER A 467 3.79 -15.02 -15.74
CA SER A 467 3.13 -15.47 -14.51
C SER A 467 3.95 -15.15 -13.25
N ASP A 468 4.91 -14.23 -13.38
CA ASP A 468 5.84 -13.77 -12.33
C ASP A 468 6.80 -14.84 -11.79
N TYR A 469 6.99 -15.98 -12.48
CA TYR A 469 7.95 -17.01 -12.06
C TYR A 469 9.38 -16.53 -12.35
N ILE A 470 10.19 -16.43 -11.30
CA ILE A 470 11.61 -16.09 -11.39
C ILE A 470 12.38 -17.31 -11.86
N THR A 471 13.19 -17.13 -12.89
CA THR A 471 14.16 -18.13 -13.35
C THR A 471 15.57 -17.59 -13.22
N ALA A 472 16.29 -18.10 -12.23
CA ALA A 472 17.70 -17.80 -11.97
C ALA A 472 18.61 -18.75 -12.75
N ALA A 473 19.59 -18.20 -13.46
CA ALA A 473 20.58 -18.96 -14.23
C ALA A 473 22.01 -18.62 -13.82
N GLY A 474 22.91 -19.60 -14.01
CA GLY A 474 24.31 -19.46 -13.66
C GLY A 474 25.02 -20.81 -13.69
N GLY A 475 25.72 -21.15 -12.60
CA GLY A 475 26.41 -22.43 -12.50
C GLY A 475 26.65 -22.90 -11.06
N LEU A 476 26.83 -24.21 -10.91
CA LEU A 476 27.15 -24.86 -9.64
C LEU A 476 28.26 -25.91 -9.77
N ILE A 477 28.89 -26.18 -8.63
CA ILE A 477 29.75 -27.33 -8.35
C ILE A 477 29.14 -28.05 -7.15
N GLY A 478 29.00 -29.37 -7.19
CA GLY A 478 28.45 -30.14 -6.07
C GLY A 478 26.99 -30.52 -6.31
N THR A 479 26.08 -30.11 -5.42
CA THR A 479 24.64 -30.42 -5.52
C THR A 479 23.80 -29.33 -4.86
N MET A 480 22.95 -28.68 -5.65
CA MET A 480 21.88 -27.80 -5.17
C MET A 480 20.65 -28.65 -4.84
N THR A 481 19.95 -28.31 -3.76
CA THR A 481 18.64 -28.89 -3.41
C THR A 481 17.72 -27.77 -2.92
N LYS A 482 16.53 -27.70 -3.50
CA LYS A 482 15.45 -26.76 -3.16
C LYS A 482 14.18 -27.59 -2.99
N ASP A 483 13.74 -27.74 -1.75
CA ASP A 483 12.52 -28.45 -1.37
C ASP A 483 12.53 -29.92 -1.86
N SER A 484 11.70 -30.26 -2.85
CA SER A 484 11.69 -31.60 -3.48
C SER A 484 12.58 -31.72 -4.72
N LEU A 485 13.13 -30.60 -5.20
CA LEU A 485 13.95 -30.48 -6.40
C LEU A 485 15.44 -30.59 -6.04
N SER A 486 16.22 -31.34 -6.83
CA SER A 486 17.66 -31.51 -6.57
C SER A 486 18.43 -31.78 -7.87
N TYR A 487 19.59 -31.16 -8.02
CA TYR A 487 20.48 -31.34 -9.16
C TYR A 487 21.95 -31.42 -8.73
N THR A 488 22.64 -32.45 -9.20
CA THR A 488 24.08 -32.70 -8.98
C THR A 488 24.86 -32.38 -10.25
N SER A 489 25.94 -31.60 -10.16
CA SER A 489 26.80 -31.31 -11.31
C SER A 489 27.51 -32.57 -11.85
N PRO A 490 27.66 -32.74 -13.17
CA PRO A 490 28.48 -33.81 -13.75
C PRO A 490 29.99 -33.71 -13.42
N SER A 491 30.45 -32.59 -12.86
CA SER A 491 31.82 -32.30 -12.44
C SER A 491 31.87 -31.87 -10.96
N ASN A 492 32.85 -32.40 -10.21
CA ASN A 492 33.13 -32.05 -8.80
C ASN A 492 34.15 -30.91 -8.65
N ASN A 493 34.69 -30.38 -9.76
CA ASN A 493 35.91 -29.56 -9.78
C ASN A 493 35.85 -28.39 -10.78
N GLY A 494 34.73 -28.21 -11.46
CA GLY A 494 34.53 -27.21 -12.49
C GLY A 494 33.04 -27.00 -12.71
N TRP A 495 32.67 -25.76 -13.04
CA TRP A 495 31.29 -25.31 -13.10
C TRP A 495 30.45 -26.14 -14.07
N SER A 496 29.20 -26.40 -13.70
CA SER A 496 28.14 -26.91 -14.57
C SER A 496 26.98 -25.94 -14.55
N ALA A 497 26.38 -25.67 -15.71
CA ALA A 497 25.27 -24.73 -15.86
C ALA A 497 24.05 -25.19 -15.06
N MET A 498 23.38 -24.24 -14.43
CA MET A 498 22.14 -24.46 -13.69
C MET A 498 21.06 -23.48 -14.16
N VAL A 499 19.81 -23.94 -14.10
CA VAL A 499 18.60 -23.12 -14.26
C VAL A 499 17.62 -23.55 -13.16
N TRP A 500 17.24 -22.59 -12.32
CA TRP A 500 16.32 -22.77 -11.21
C TRP A 500 15.13 -21.81 -11.40
N SER A 501 13.94 -22.36 -11.57
CA SER A 501 12.69 -21.60 -11.70
C SER A 501 11.79 -21.87 -10.49
N PHE A 502 11.25 -20.81 -9.89
CA PHE A 502 10.40 -20.86 -8.69
C PHE A 502 9.34 -19.74 -8.69
N ASP A 503 8.29 -19.91 -7.88
CA ASP A 503 7.28 -18.88 -7.65
C ASP A 503 7.75 -17.97 -6.49
N PRO A 504 7.90 -16.65 -6.67
CA PRO A 504 8.34 -15.76 -5.61
C PRO A 504 7.33 -15.61 -4.48
N ALA A 505 6.04 -15.88 -4.71
CA ALA A 505 5.04 -15.78 -3.64
C ALA A 505 5.20 -16.89 -2.59
N GLY A 506 5.86 -18.01 -2.93
CA GLY A 506 6.29 -19.03 -1.97
C GLY A 506 7.56 -18.68 -1.18
N MET A 507 8.04 -17.44 -1.26
CA MET A 507 9.15 -16.89 -0.47
C MET A 507 8.73 -15.71 0.42
N LYS A 508 7.49 -15.20 0.27
CA LYS A 508 6.93 -14.16 1.14
C LYS A 508 6.44 -14.80 2.44
N ASP A 509 6.59 -14.05 3.52
CA ASP A 509 6.28 -14.42 4.90
C ASP A 509 6.08 -13.08 5.64
N ALA A 510 4.89 -12.51 5.52
CA ALA A 510 4.64 -11.10 5.80
C ALA A 510 4.76 -10.72 7.29
N ASP A 511 4.45 -11.64 8.21
CA ASP A 511 4.56 -11.43 9.66
C ASP A 511 5.72 -12.19 10.33
N SER A 512 6.44 -13.03 9.57
CA SER A 512 7.61 -13.81 9.99
C SER A 512 7.33 -15.02 10.89
N ASP A 513 6.16 -15.67 10.76
CA ASP A 513 5.82 -16.90 11.50
C ASP A 513 6.52 -18.19 10.97
N SER A 514 7.09 -18.14 9.75
CA SER A 514 7.70 -19.23 8.97
C SER A 514 6.77 -20.10 8.09
N ILE A 515 5.53 -19.69 7.87
CA ILE A 515 4.60 -20.21 6.86
C ILE A 515 4.48 -19.16 5.73
N PRO A 516 4.73 -19.51 4.45
CA PRO A 516 4.62 -18.52 3.38
C PRO A 516 3.17 -18.11 3.07
N ASP A 517 2.94 -16.83 2.77
CA ASP A 517 1.62 -16.19 2.54
C ASP A 517 0.65 -17.03 1.68
N ILE A 518 1.16 -17.72 0.65
CA ILE A 518 0.38 -18.54 -0.30
C ILE A 518 -0.12 -19.89 0.27
N SER A 519 0.28 -20.20 1.48
CA SER A 519 0.01 -21.44 2.22
C SER A 519 -0.31 -21.18 3.69
N ASP A 520 -0.43 -19.90 4.04
CA ASP A 520 -0.82 -19.38 5.33
C ASP A 520 -2.32 -19.07 5.27
N ASN A 521 -3.07 -19.52 6.28
CA ASN A 521 -4.48 -19.22 6.44
C ASN A 521 -4.76 -17.94 7.24
N CYS A 522 -3.73 -17.30 7.80
CA CYS A 522 -3.76 -15.95 8.38
C CYS A 522 -2.53 -15.10 7.97
N PRO A 523 -2.37 -14.70 6.69
CA PRO A 523 -1.16 -14.04 6.11
C PRO A 523 -0.71 -12.67 6.68
N SER A 524 -1.19 -12.28 7.85
CA SER A 524 -0.78 -11.09 8.60
C SER A 524 -0.91 -11.24 10.13
N VAL A 525 -1.23 -12.44 10.64
CA VAL A 525 -1.44 -12.71 12.07
C VAL A 525 -0.81 -14.05 12.50
N SER A 526 0.51 -14.02 12.63
CA SER A 526 1.46 -15.06 13.05
C SER A 526 0.86 -16.23 13.84
N ASN A 527 0.58 -17.34 13.14
CA ASN A 527 -0.09 -18.53 13.68
C ASN A 527 0.59 -19.87 13.30
N PRO A 528 1.84 -20.19 13.75
CA PRO A 528 2.67 -21.29 13.20
C PRO A 528 2.13 -22.73 13.34
N THR A 529 0.95 -22.90 13.92
CA THR A 529 0.19 -24.14 13.97
C THR A 529 -0.75 -24.34 12.79
N GLN A 530 -1.09 -23.28 12.03
CA GLN A 530 -2.05 -23.30 10.91
C GLN A 530 -3.34 -24.03 11.31
N ALA A 531 -3.94 -23.53 12.39
CA ALA A 531 -5.20 -24.04 12.90
C ALA A 531 -6.36 -23.43 12.10
N ASN A 532 -7.35 -24.26 11.82
CA ASN A 532 -8.60 -23.94 11.15
C ASN A 532 -9.56 -25.05 11.66
N THR A 533 -10.58 -24.66 12.41
CA THR A 533 -11.44 -25.59 13.15
C THR A 533 -12.62 -26.08 12.30
N ASP A 534 -13.22 -25.19 11.50
CA ASP A 534 -14.41 -25.48 10.70
C ASP A 534 -14.13 -26.11 9.30
N GLY A 535 -13.07 -25.66 8.63
CA GLY A 535 -12.67 -26.05 7.27
C GLY A 535 -12.67 -24.94 6.19
N ASP A 536 -12.82 -23.65 6.53
CA ASP A 536 -12.95 -22.53 5.56
C ASP A 536 -11.62 -22.00 4.96
N ASP A 537 -11.62 -20.80 4.37
CA ASP A 537 -10.45 -20.14 3.74
C ASP A 537 -9.57 -19.31 4.73
N LYS A 538 -9.92 -19.20 6.03
CA LYS A 538 -9.18 -18.50 7.10
C LYS A 538 -8.56 -19.48 8.12
N GLY A 539 -8.16 -19.01 9.30
CA GLY A 539 -7.69 -19.83 10.43
C GLY A 539 -7.92 -19.21 11.81
N ASP A 540 -7.77 -20.02 12.86
CA ASP A 540 -8.16 -19.70 14.26
C ASP A 540 -7.38 -18.55 14.95
N ALA A 541 -6.69 -17.70 14.20
CA ALA A 541 -5.96 -16.52 14.67
C ALA A 541 -6.38 -15.23 13.94
N CYS A 542 -7.15 -15.34 12.87
CA CYS A 542 -7.63 -14.23 12.04
C CYS A 542 -9.09 -14.41 11.58
N ASP A 543 -9.72 -15.54 11.88
CA ASP A 543 -11.17 -15.58 11.98
C ASP A 543 -11.67 -14.93 13.29
N SER A 544 -12.98 -14.85 13.41
CA SER A 544 -13.75 -14.32 14.54
C SER A 544 -14.88 -15.25 14.97
N ASP A 545 -15.09 -16.36 14.26
CA ASP A 545 -16.10 -17.40 14.45
C ASP A 545 -15.41 -18.71 14.03
N ASP A 546 -14.66 -19.31 14.96
CA ASP A 546 -13.69 -20.39 14.73
C ASP A 546 -14.35 -21.67 14.16
N ASP A 547 -15.63 -21.93 14.47
CA ASP A 547 -16.35 -23.16 14.09
C ASP A 547 -17.51 -22.96 13.09
N ASN A 548 -17.83 -21.71 12.73
CA ASN A 548 -18.88 -21.30 11.80
C ASN A 548 -20.29 -21.74 12.26
N ASP A 549 -20.64 -21.33 13.47
CA ASP A 549 -21.98 -21.43 14.07
C ASP A 549 -22.75 -20.08 14.02
N GLY A 550 -22.04 -18.96 13.85
CA GLY A 550 -22.61 -17.62 13.75
C GLY A 550 -22.56 -16.78 15.05
N ILE A 551 -22.08 -17.33 16.16
CA ILE A 551 -21.55 -16.58 17.31
C ILE A 551 -20.08 -16.22 17.02
N THR A 552 -19.51 -15.26 17.75
CA THR A 552 -18.09 -14.90 17.59
C THR A 552 -17.32 -15.25 18.85
N ASP A 553 -16.09 -15.77 18.72
CA ASP A 553 -15.26 -16.32 19.82
C ASP A 553 -15.05 -15.39 21.04
N ASN A 554 -15.32 -14.09 20.85
CA ASN A 554 -15.06 -13.04 21.83
C ASN A 554 -16.25 -12.74 22.77
N PHE A 555 -17.40 -13.40 22.63
CA PHE A 555 -18.65 -13.12 23.37
C PHE A 555 -19.46 -14.40 23.49
N PRO A 556 -19.66 -14.92 24.71
CA PRO A 556 -19.29 -16.29 25.01
C PRO A 556 -19.91 -17.28 24.01
N ASP A 557 -19.12 -17.62 23.01
CA ASP A 557 -19.06 -18.98 22.53
C ASP A 557 -18.25 -19.75 23.60
N LEU A 558 -18.89 -20.72 24.27
CA LEU A 558 -18.21 -21.60 25.24
C LEU A 558 -17.59 -22.85 24.58
N CYS A 559 -17.89 -23.08 23.30
CA CYS A 559 -17.50 -24.23 22.51
C CYS A 559 -16.57 -23.99 21.27
N PRO A 560 -15.90 -22.83 21.04
CA PRO A 560 -15.43 -22.37 19.70
C PRO A 560 -14.39 -23.28 19.01
N ARG A 561 -13.75 -24.18 19.78
CA ARG A 561 -12.74 -25.13 19.27
C ARG A 561 -12.96 -26.54 19.81
N GLY A 562 -14.20 -26.84 20.23
CA GLY A 562 -14.57 -28.01 21.02
C GLY A 562 -15.51 -29.00 20.34
N GLY A 563 -16.42 -28.53 19.48
CA GLY A 563 -17.68 -29.21 19.18
C GLY A 563 -17.98 -29.62 17.74
N GLN A 564 -19.26 -29.53 17.35
CA GLN A 564 -19.71 -29.54 15.96
C GLN A 564 -19.42 -28.19 15.32
N PHE A 565 -18.96 -28.20 14.07
CA PHE A 565 -18.69 -27.01 13.26
C PHE A 565 -19.62 -26.97 12.03
N ASN A 566 -19.75 -25.81 11.39
CA ASN A 566 -20.60 -25.57 10.21
C ASN A 566 -22.09 -25.90 10.47
N TRP A 567 -22.63 -25.35 11.55
CA TRP A 567 -24.06 -25.44 11.87
C TRP A 567 -24.67 -24.03 11.96
N THR A 568 -25.56 -23.77 12.91
CA THR A 568 -26.06 -22.42 13.21
C THR A 568 -26.71 -22.45 14.59
N SER A 569 -26.21 -21.67 15.56
CA SER A 569 -26.96 -21.37 16.79
C SER A 569 -28.32 -20.77 16.42
N MET A 570 -29.41 -21.33 16.96
CA MET A 570 -30.77 -20.92 16.60
C MET A 570 -31.78 -21.23 17.72
N GLN A 571 -32.46 -20.18 18.18
CA GLN A 571 -33.35 -20.17 19.34
C GLN A 571 -34.85 -20.14 18.95
N ASP A 572 -35.66 -21.18 19.23
CA ASP A 572 -37.11 -21.23 18.93
C ASP A 572 -38.02 -21.18 20.18
N PHE A 573 -38.26 -19.96 20.69
CA PHE A 573 -39.23 -19.62 21.74
C PHE A 573 -40.66 -20.14 21.53
N SER A 574 -41.04 -20.55 20.33
CA SER A 574 -42.37 -21.11 20.07
C SER A 574 -42.45 -22.62 20.28
N ASN A 575 -41.30 -23.30 20.34
CA ASN A 575 -41.16 -24.74 20.54
C ASN A 575 -39.68 -25.12 20.87
N PRO A 576 -39.27 -25.17 22.15
CA PRO A 576 -37.87 -25.41 22.56
C PRO A 576 -37.21 -26.63 21.90
N ALA A 577 -37.97 -27.73 21.71
CA ALA A 577 -37.53 -28.92 20.95
C ALA A 577 -37.40 -28.70 19.41
N LEU A 578 -37.09 -27.48 18.97
CA LEU A 578 -36.64 -27.06 17.65
C LEU A 578 -35.52 -26.00 17.70
N SER A 579 -35.04 -25.62 18.90
CA SER A 579 -33.69 -25.05 19.02
C SER A 579 -32.65 -26.03 18.48
N THR A 580 -31.50 -25.48 18.13
CA THR A 580 -30.24 -26.24 18.03
C THR A 580 -29.19 -25.77 19.03
N ASP A 581 -29.48 -24.63 19.66
CA ASP A 581 -28.84 -23.94 20.77
C ASP A 581 -30.04 -23.31 21.55
N TRP A 582 -30.21 -23.58 22.85
CA TRP A 582 -31.33 -23.02 23.63
C TRP A 582 -30.98 -21.72 24.35
N ASP A 583 -29.80 -21.59 24.95
CA ASP A 583 -29.40 -20.40 25.72
C ASP A 583 -28.62 -19.36 24.88
N ASN A 584 -28.13 -19.74 23.70
CA ASN A 584 -27.31 -18.98 22.75
C ASN A 584 -25.83 -18.82 23.17
N ASP A 585 -25.21 -19.82 23.82
CA ASP A 585 -23.78 -19.84 24.19
C ASP A 585 -22.81 -20.53 23.20
N GLY A 586 -23.30 -21.00 22.04
CA GLY A 586 -22.47 -21.64 21.02
C GLY A 586 -22.11 -23.11 21.31
N CYS A 587 -22.48 -23.64 22.47
CA CYS A 587 -22.60 -25.06 22.68
C CYS A 587 -23.95 -25.56 22.14
N LYS A 588 -24.08 -26.89 22.02
CA LYS A 588 -25.09 -27.49 21.14
C LYS A 588 -25.88 -28.59 21.85
N ASP A 589 -27.18 -28.33 22.11
CA ASP A 589 -28.12 -29.14 22.93
C ASP A 589 -27.99 -30.67 22.72
N ASP A 590 -27.87 -31.11 21.46
CA ASP A 590 -27.94 -32.54 21.10
C ASP A 590 -26.59 -33.26 20.97
N ALA A 591 -25.47 -32.56 21.25
CA ALA A 591 -24.11 -33.04 20.94
C ALA A 591 -23.00 -32.63 21.92
N GLU A 592 -22.98 -31.37 22.35
CA GLU A 592 -21.88 -30.78 23.13
C GLU A 592 -22.25 -30.34 24.54
N ASP A 593 -23.52 -29.94 24.75
CA ASP A 593 -24.03 -29.50 26.05
C ASP A 593 -24.70 -30.64 26.86
N ASP A 594 -24.82 -30.45 28.18
CA ASP A 594 -25.52 -31.28 29.19
C ASP A 594 -26.23 -30.35 30.25
N ASP A 595 -26.37 -29.03 30.01
CA ASP A 595 -26.86 -27.97 30.93
C ASP A 595 -27.72 -26.92 30.16
N ASP A 596 -28.79 -27.36 29.45
CA ASP A 596 -29.48 -26.65 28.35
C ASP A 596 -29.82 -25.14 28.54
N ASP A 597 -29.91 -24.58 29.77
CA ASP A 597 -30.07 -23.11 30.00
C ASP A 597 -29.04 -22.42 30.93
N ASN A 598 -27.91 -23.10 31.18
CA ASN A 598 -26.67 -22.61 31.78
C ASN A 598 -26.75 -22.14 33.25
N ASP A 599 -27.76 -22.58 34.00
CA ASP A 599 -27.92 -22.24 35.42
C ASP A 599 -26.95 -23.01 36.37
N GLN A 600 -26.21 -23.99 35.82
CA GLN A 600 -25.26 -24.91 36.48
C GLN A 600 -25.90 -26.15 37.14
N VAL A 601 -27.15 -26.48 36.79
CA VAL A 601 -27.91 -27.65 37.24
C VAL A 601 -28.37 -28.52 36.05
N LEU A 602 -27.41 -29.16 35.37
CA LEU A 602 -27.59 -30.27 34.40
C LEU A 602 -29.01 -30.88 34.34
N ASP A 603 -29.66 -30.88 33.18
CA ASP A 603 -31.09 -31.20 32.95
C ASP A 603 -31.57 -32.62 33.37
N ALA A 604 -30.63 -33.46 33.83
CA ALA A 604 -30.91 -34.75 34.44
C ALA A 604 -31.31 -34.70 35.93
N ASP A 605 -30.95 -33.65 36.66
CA ASP A 605 -31.25 -33.45 38.10
C ASP A 605 -32.13 -32.20 38.38
N ASP A 606 -32.36 -31.32 37.40
CA ASP A 606 -33.25 -30.12 37.45
C ASP A 606 -34.76 -30.43 37.12
N SER A 607 -35.64 -29.56 37.62
CA SER A 607 -37.10 -29.53 37.42
C SER A 607 -37.57 -28.62 36.26
N CYS A 608 -36.78 -27.60 35.89
CA CYS A 608 -37.11 -26.52 34.96
C CYS A 608 -36.19 -26.36 33.71
N PRO A 609 -35.73 -27.43 33.01
CA PRO A 609 -34.56 -27.38 32.11
C PRO A 609 -34.76 -26.71 30.74
N TYR A 610 -35.76 -25.83 30.66
CA TYR A 610 -35.95 -24.83 29.62
C TYR A 610 -36.68 -23.65 30.29
N THR A 611 -35.93 -22.66 30.77
CA THR A 611 -36.46 -21.43 31.36
C THR A 611 -37.60 -20.87 30.51
N SER A 612 -38.70 -20.52 31.18
CA SER A 612 -39.89 -19.93 30.55
C SER A 612 -39.77 -18.41 30.38
N TYR A 613 -38.69 -17.81 30.90
CA TYR A 613 -38.28 -16.47 30.56
C TYR A 613 -37.98 -16.36 29.04
N SER A 614 -38.04 -15.14 28.49
CA SER A 614 -37.73 -14.98 27.06
C SER A 614 -37.13 -13.61 26.78
N PRO A 615 -35.87 -13.53 26.35
CA PRO A 615 -34.78 -14.54 26.35
C PRO A 615 -34.56 -15.42 27.61
N PRO A 616 -33.69 -16.45 27.56
CA PRO A 616 -33.10 -17.16 28.70
C PRO A 616 -32.19 -16.29 29.60
N ARG A 617 -31.33 -16.90 30.44
CA ARG A 617 -30.49 -16.17 31.42
C ARG A 617 -29.16 -16.87 31.82
N PRO A 618 -28.11 -16.96 30.99
CA PRO A 618 -26.82 -17.59 31.34
C PRO A 618 -25.97 -16.80 32.35
N THR A 619 -26.45 -15.65 32.81
CA THR A 619 -25.89 -14.90 33.96
C THR A 619 -26.74 -15.05 35.23
N TRP A 620 -27.85 -15.78 35.15
CA TRP A 620 -28.49 -16.41 36.28
C TRP A 620 -27.84 -17.79 36.50
N ILE A 621 -27.68 -18.16 37.77
CA ILE A 621 -27.08 -19.41 38.24
C ILE A 621 -27.93 -19.80 39.44
N SER A 622 -28.38 -21.06 39.54
CA SER A 622 -29.11 -21.54 40.72
C SER A 622 -28.29 -21.31 41.98
N ASP A 623 -28.87 -20.53 42.90
CA ASP A 623 -28.29 -20.27 44.20
C ASP A 623 -29.35 -20.35 45.30
N THR A 624 -29.29 -21.48 46.02
CA THR A 624 -29.95 -21.78 47.32
C THR A 624 -29.78 -20.72 48.42
N ALA A 625 -28.96 -19.68 48.21
CA ALA A 625 -28.86 -18.53 49.10
C ALA A 625 -29.56 -17.25 48.58
N THR A 626 -29.97 -17.16 47.31
CA THR A 626 -30.47 -15.89 46.73
C THR A 626 -31.58 -15.96 45.67
N ASN A 627 -31.80 -17.06 44.95
CA ASN A 627 -32.62 -17.01 43.71
C ASN A 627 -33.32 -18.31 43.21
N ASP A 628 -32.95 -19.47 43.77
CA ASP A 628 -33.63 -20.77 43.69
C ASP A 628 -33.41 -21.39 45.08
N ILE A 629 -34.34 -21.14 46.01
CA ILE A 629 -34.10 -21.31 47.46
C ILE A 629 -34.19 -22.78 47.90
N ASP A 630 -35.02 -23.59 47.25
CA ASP A 630 -35.16 -25.04 47.45
C ASP A 630 -33.98 -25.82 46.81
N GLY A 631 -33.47 -25.33 45.66
CA GLY A 631 -32.33 -25.89 44.94
C GLY A 631 -32.72 -26.97 43.94
N ASP A 632 -33.79 -26.75 43.16
CA ASP A 632 -34.28 -27.67 42.14
C ASP A 632 -34.17 -27.17 40.69
N GLY A 633 -33.54 -26.00 40.49
CA GLY A 633 -33.29 -25.33 39.21
C GLY A 633 -34.45 -24.45 38.71
N CYS A 634 -35.59 -24.44 39.41
CA CYS A 634 -36.67 -23.50 39.13
C CYS A 634 -36.46 -22.15 39.86
N ARG A 635 -36.24 -21.07 39.10
CA ARG A 635 -36.03 -19.72 39.63
C ARG A 635 -37.24 -19.13 40.39
N ASP A 636 -37.06 -18.78 41.67
CA ASP A 636 -38.12 -18.37 42.62
C ASP A 636 -39.12 -17.36 42.02
N SER A 637 -38.61 -16.24 41.48
CA SER A 637 -39.40 -15.02 41.35
C SER A 637 -40.40 -14.99 40.18
N ASP A 638 -40.31 -15.96 39.29
CA ASP A 638 -41.13 -16.03 38.08
C ASP A 638 -41.38 -17.44 37.52
N GLU A 639 -40.68 -18.47 37.98
CA GLU A 639 -40.68 -19.80 37.34
C GLU A 639 -41.17 -20.92 38.29
N ASP A 640 -40.77 -20.89 39.57
CA ASP A 640 -41.40 -21.71 40.60
C ASP A 640 -42.71 -21.08 41.18
N SER A 641 -43.33 -21.78 42.13
CA SER A 641 -44.53 -21.42 42.89
C SER A 641 -44.62 -22.13 44.26
N ASN A 642 -43.46 -22.45 44.85
CA ASN A 642 -43.28 -22.98 46.20
C ASN A 642 -41.82 -22.71 46.68
N ASP A 643 -41.36 -21.46 46.59
CA ASP A 643 -39.94 -21.04 46.59
C ASP A 643 -39.01 -21.74 47.64
N ASP A 644 -39.52 -22.05 48.84
CA ASP A 644 -38.76 -22.64 49.95
C ASP A 644 -38.90 -24.15 50.17
N GLY A 645 -39.62 -24.86 49.30
CA GLY A 645 -39.80 -26.32 49.36
C GLY A 645 -40.69 -26.85 50.51
N ASP A 646 -41.37 -25.99 51.26
CA ASP A 646 -42.04 -26.36 52.51
C ASP A 646 -43.46 -26.98 52.33
N ALA A 647 -44.26 -27.09 53.40
CA ALA A 647 -45.63 -27.57 53.38
C ALA A 647 -46.69 -26.53 52.94
N PHE A 648 -46.31 -25.27 52.68
CA PHE A 648 -47.18 -24.12 52.44
C PHE A 648 -46.75 -23.29 51.21
N PRO A 649 -47.39 -23.48 50.03
CA PRO A 649 -47.07 -22.66 48.86
C PRO A 649 -47.33 -21.16 49.10
N ASP A 650 -46.49 -20.29 48.54
CA ASP A 650 -46.40 -18.82 48.63
C ASP A 650 -47.74 -18.10 48.70
N VAL A 651 -48.69 -18.47 47.84
CA VAL A 651 -50.06 -17.92 47.84
C VAL A 651 -50.86 -18.17 49.13
N SER A 652 -50.28 -18.89 50.09
CA SER A 652 -50.86 -19.27 51.37
C SER A 652 -49.90 -19.23 52.57
N ASP A 653 -48.63 -18.87 52.38
CA ASP A 653 -47.68 -18.61 53.46
C ASP A 653 -47.55 -17.11 53.78
N GLU A 654 -46.94 -16.76 54.91
CA GLU A 654 -46.63 -15.37 55.31
C GLU A 654 -45.12 -15.06 55.28
N CYS A 655 -44.25 -16.07 55.04
CA CYS A 655 -42.83 -15.95 54.67
C CYS A 655 -42.41 -16.98 53.59
N PRO A 656 -42.88 -16.88 52.34
CA PRO A 656 -42.74 -17.94 51.33
C PRO A 656 -41.33 -18.39 50.94
N THR A 657 -40.33 -17.57 51.21
CA THR A 657 -38.94 -17.77 50.80
C THR A 657 -38.06 -18.25 51.97
N ILE A 658 -38.66 -18.78 53.05
CA ILE A 658 -37.96 -19.14 54.29
C ILE A 658 -38.62 -20.35 54.97
N PHE A 659 -38.14 -21.56 54.62
CA PHE A 659 -38.63 -22.84 55.15
C PHE A 659 -38.87 -22.77 56.67
N GLY A 660 -40.12 -22.91 57.09
CA GLY A 660 -40.51 -22.49 58.42
C GLY A 660 -41.50 -23.42 59.14
N ASN A 661 -41.96 -22.97 60.32
CA ASN A 661 -42.91 -23.73 61.16
C ASN A 661 -43.57 -22.91 62.29
N SER A 662 -43.46 -21.57 62.27
CA SER A 662 -43.95 -20.68 63.34
C SER A 662 -45.45 -20.86 63.61
N THR A 663 -45.88 -20.50 64.83
CA THR A 663 -47.30 -20.64 65.22
C THR A 663 -47.94 -19.44 65.93
N LEU A 664 -47.19 -18.37 66.21
CA LEU A 664 -47.69 -17.13 66.82
C LEU A 664 -46.99 -15.90 66.24
N GLY A 665 -47.77 -14.86 65.95
CA GLY A 665 -47.35 -13.75 65.08
C GLY A 665 -47.71 -14.09 63.64
N SER A 666 -46.79 -13.84 62.71
CA SER A 666 -46.78 -14.28 61.31
C SER A 666 -46.63 -15.81 61.22
N VAL A 667 -47.37 -16.47 60.32
CA VAL A 667 -47.52 -17.93 60.26
C VAL A 667 -46.91 -18.49 58.99
N GLY A 668 -46.09 -19.54 59.15
CA GLY A 668 -45.36 -20.17 58.04
C GLY A 668 -43.86 -19.99 58.24
N CYS A 669 -43.47 -18.74 58.46
CA CYS A 669 -42.16 -18.25 58.88
C CYS A 669 -41.33 -19.11 59.85
N ILE A 670 -40.05 -18.75 59.93
CA ILE A 670 -39.11 -19.28 60.92
C ILE A 670 -39.46 -18.85 62.38
N ASP A 671 -38.98 -19.68 63.32
CA ASP A 671 -39.12 -19.63 64.79
C ASP A 671 -37.76 -20.13 65.33
N SER A 672 -36.74 -19.26 65.31
CA SER A 672 -35.33 -19.68 65.26
C SER A 672 -34.77 -20.19 66.59
N ASP A 673 -35.19 -19.61 67.72
CA ASP A 673 -34.72 -20.00 69.05
C ASP A 673 -35.67 -21.01 69.76
N GLY A 674 -36.92 -21.12 69.30
CA GLY A 674 -37.94 -22.04 69.82
C GLY A 674 -38.68 -21.56 71.08
N ASP A 675 -38.61 -20.27 71.42
CA ASP A 675 -39.48 -19.62 72.43
C ASP A 675 -40.96 -19.68 72.02
N GLY A 676 -41.25 -19.53 70.72
CA GLY A 676 -42.58 -19.67 70.13
C GLY A 676 -43.23 -18.36 69.65
N TRP A 677 -42.52 -17.24 69.61
CA TRP A 677 -42.83 -16.14 68.68
C TRP A 677 -42.19 -16.39 67.32
N THR A 678 -42.83 -15.94 66.24
CA THR A 678 -42.09 -15.72 64.98
C THR A 678 -41.02 -14.66 65.19
N ASP A 679 -39.94 -14.81 64.43
CA ASP A 679 -38.81 -13.90 64.42
C ASP A 679 -39.19 -12.44 64.07
N SER A 680 -40.33 -12.23 63.41
CA SER A 680 -40.88 -10.91 63.06
C SER A 680 -41.72 -10.22 64.15
N TYR A 681 -41.82 -10.78 65.36
CA TYR A 681 -42.61 -10.22 66.48
C TYR A 681 -41.94 -10.25 67.86
N ASP A 682 -40.77 -10.88 67.99
CA ASP A 682 -39.80 -10.48 69.01
C ASP A 682 -38.99 -9.29 68.45
N ASP A 683 -38.56 -8.34 69.28
CA ASP A 683 -37.73 -7.24 68.77
C ASP A 683 -36.29 -7.70 68.43
N CYS A 684 -35.82 -8.83 68.99
CA CYS A 684 -34.57 -9.51 68.54
C CYS A 684 -34.66 -11.05 68.66
N PRO A 685 -34.88 -11.77 67.55
CA PRO A 685 -35.44 -13.12 67.61
C PRO A 685 -34.47 -14.29 67.79
N ASP A 686 -33.28 -14.25 67.19
CA ASP A 686 -32.29 -15.36 67.26
C ASP A 686 -31.68 -15.58 68.66
N GLN A 687 -32.02 -14.72 69.62
CA GLN A 687 -31.41 -14.68 70.93
C GLN A 687 -32.46 -14.43 72.02
N ALA A 688 -32.95 -15.51 72.66
CA ALA A 688 -33.73 -15.54 73.91
C ALA A 688 -33.44 -14.39 74.90
N GLY A 689 -34.02 -13.22 74.64
CA GLY A 689 -33.55 -11.94 75.19
C GLY A 689 -34.55 -11.31 76.14
N ASN A 690 -34.26 -10.09 76.62
CA ASN A 690 -35.04 -9.45 77.69
C ASN A 690 -34.80 -7.95 77.89
N SER A 691 -34.44 -7.18 76.85
CA SER A 691 -34.28 -5.72 76.95
C SER A 691 -35.51 -5.01 77.55
N THR A 692 -35.29 -3.86 78.22
CA THR A 692 -36.36 -3.19 79.00
C THR A 692 -36.30 -1.66 79.09
N MET A 693 -35.32 -0.98 78.50
CA MET A 693 -34.91 0.38 78.90
C MET A 693 -35.41 1.51 78.00
N ASN A 694 -36.70 1.40 77.63
CA ASN A 694 -37.58 2.47 77.13
C ASN A 694 -37.54 2.73 75.61
N ASP A 695 -36.85 1.85 74.91
CA ASP A 695 -36.68 1.61 73.47
C ASP A 695 -37.53 0.43 72.97
N LYS A 696 -36.91 -0.76 72.87
CA LYS A 696 -37.46 -2.03 72.39
C LYS A 696 -37.41 -3.10 73.48
N ASN A 697 -38.00 -4.26 73.22
CA ASN A 697 -38.36 -5.25 74.23
C ASN A 697 -38.02 -6.68 73.77
N ALA A 698 -37.39 -7.44 74.67
CA ALA A 698 -36.90 -8.81 74.44
C ALA A 698 -35.57 -8.90 73.67
N CYS A 699 -34.88 -7.79 73.42
CA CYS A 699 -33.54 -7.78 72.84
C CYS A 699 -32.38 -8.17 73.77
N PRO A 700 -31.20 -8.47 73.19
CA PRO A 700 -29.89 -8.28 73.78
C PRO A 700 -29.57 -6.81 74.17
N ASP A 701 -28.45 -6.67 74.87
CA ASP A 701 -27.84 -5.46 75.44
C ASP A 701 -26.34 -5.81 75.45
N ASN A 702 -25.58 -5.28 74.48
CA ASN A 702 -24.35 -5.93 73.99
C ASN A 702 -23.06 -5.44 74.67
N ASP A 703 -22.85 -4.11 74.71
CA ASP A 703 -21.70 -3.49 75.37
C ASP A 703 -21.89 -3.37 76.90
N GLY A 704 -23.15 -3.23 77.34
CA GLY A 704 -23.57 -3.09 78.73
C GLY A 704 -23.71 -1.65 79.25
N ASP A 705 -23.85 -0.64 78.38
CA ASP A 705 -24.21 0.75 78.72
C ASP A 705 -25.51 0.81 79.56
N GLY A 706 -26.58 0.19 79.06
CA GLY A 706 -27.86 0.06 79.74
C GLY A 706 -29.08 0.70 79.05
N TYR A 707 -28.97 1.25 77.85
CA TYR A 707 -30.02 1.10 76.84
C TYR A 707 -30.05 -0.36 76.32
N SER A 708 -31.00 -0.72 75.46
CA SER A 708 -30.80 -1.87 74.57
C SER A 708 -30.01 -1.41 73.34
N ASN A 709 -29.78 -2.32 72.40
CA ASN A 709 -29.08 -2.01 71.15
C ASN A 709 -29.88 -1.05 70.21
N ASP A 710 -30.94 -0.38 70.71
CA ASP A 710 -31.97 0.30 69.92
C ASP A 710 -32.30 1.76 70.32
N ASP A 711 -32.03 2.23 71.56
CA ASP A 711 -32.01 3.69 71.92
C ASP A 711 -30.58 4.24 72.03
N ASP A 712 -29.55 3.38 72.09
CA ASP A 712 -28.16 3.85 71.95
C ASP A 712 -27.86 4.08 70.46
N SER A 713 -27.30 5.25 70.14
CA SER A 713 -26.82 5.58 68.80
C SER A 713 -25.57 4.79 68.42
N PHE A 714 -24.82 4.23 69.38
CA PHE A 714 -23.55 3.53 69.15
C PHE A 714 -23.40 2.24 70.00
N PRO A 715 -24.35 1.27 69.91
CA PRO A 715 -24.56 0.19 70.90
C PRO A 715 -23.47 -0.89 71.03
N ASP A 716 -22.34 -0.74 70.32
CA ASP A 716 -21.14 -1.59 70.40
C ASP A 716 -19.84 -0.79 70.66
N GLU A 717 -19.91 0.55 70.78
CA GLU A 717 -18.76 1.45 70.98
C GLU A 717 -18.92 2.30 72.25
N PRO A 718 -18.43 1.83 73.43
CA PRO A 718 -18.66 2.45 74.74
C PRO A 718 -18.04 3.85 74.96
N SER A 719 -17.51 4.49 73.91
CA SER A 719 -17.02 5.88 73.93
C SER A 719 -17.92 6.89 73.21
N GLN A 720 -18.96 6.42 72.52
CA GLN A 720 -20.03 7.21 71.93
C GLN A 720 -21.38 6.73 72.50
N TRP A 721 -22.40 7.59 72.55
CA TRP A 721 -23.77 7.26 73.00
C TRP A 721 -24.80 8.36 72.67
N THR A 722 -24.41 9.35 71.85
CA THR A 722 -25.24 10.51 71.49
C THR A 722 -24.69 11.10 70.19
N ASP A 723 -25.65 11.50 69.37
CA ASP A 723 -25.54 12.16 68.08
C ASP A 723 -26.58 13.31 68.14
N LEU A 724 -26.11 14.56 68.10
CA LEU A 724 -26.90 15.74 68.49
C LEU A 724 -27.81 16.27 67.38
N ASP A 725 -27.34 16.19 66.14
CA ASP A 725 -28.02 16.68 64.94
C ASP A 725 -28.43 15.56 63.97
N GLY A 726 -27.86 14.35 64.09
CA GLY A 726 -28.47 13.09 63.66
C GLY A 726 -27.84 12.44 62.43
N ASP A 727 -26.52 12.52 62.25
CA ASP A 727 -25.83 12.03 61.03
C ASP A 727 -25.05 10.70 61.19
N GLY A 728 -24.95 10.16 62.40
CA GLY A 728 -24.21 8.93 62.68
C GLY A 728 -22.74 9.12 63.08
N TYR A 729 -22.24 10.35 63.23
CA TYR A 729 -20.96 10.64 63.87
C TYR A 729 -21.15 11.19 65.29
N GLY A 730 -20.55 10.55 66.30
CA GLY A 730 -20.87 10.87 67.69
C GLY A 730 -20.16 12.14 68.20
N ASP A 731 -20.92 13.05 68.83
CA ASP A 731 -20.53 14.39 69.36
C ASP A 731 -19.17 14.44 70.09
N ASN A 732 -18.77 13.31 70.68
CA ASN A 732 -17.62 13.23 71.56
C ASN A 732 -16.33 13.28 70.74
N SER A 733 -15.82 14.49 70.48
CA SER A 733 -14.50 14.83 69.86
C SER A 733 -13.24 14.21 70.50
N MET A 734 -13.39 13.17 71.32
CA MET A 734 -12.35 12.33 71.92
C MET A 734 -12.64 10.81 71.80
N GLY A 735 -13.78 10.41 71.22
CA GLY A 735 -14.16 9.04 70.90
C GLY A 735 -13.60 8.58 69.55
N THR A 736 -14.02 7.38 69.13
CA THR A 736 -13.83 6.85 67.76
C THR A 736 -14.86 7.48 66.82
N MET A 737 -14.46 7.69 65.55
CA MET A 737 -15.28 8.31 64.49
C MET A 737 -16.07 9.52 64.99
N ALA A 738 -15.36 10.43 65.67
CA ALA A 738 -15.95 11.66 66.17
C ALA A 738 -16.10 12.70 65.05
N ASP A 739 -17.18 13.43 65.13
CA ASP A 739 -17.62 14.48 64.21
C ASP A 739 -16.71 15.73 64.22
N ASP A 740 -16.46 16.30 63.04
CA ASP A 740 -15.70 17.52 62.78
C ASP A 740 -16.61 18.80 62.66
N CYS A 741 -17.94 18.66 62.60
CA CYS A 741 -18.93 19.72 62.31
C CYS A 741 -19.96 20.07 63.43
N ILE A 742 -20.49 19.11 64.21
CA ILE A 742 -21.12 19.16 65.57
C ILE A 742 -22.36 20.06 65.83
N ASP A 743 -22.54 21.13 65.06
CA ASP A 743 -23.73 22.02 65.09
C ASP A 743 -24.54 21.90 63.77
N PHE A 744 -24.10 21.05 62.82
CA PHE A 744 -24.60 20.93 61.44
C PHE A 744 -24.40 19.53 60.80
N ALA A 745 -25.29 18.60 61.13
CA ALA A 745 -25.36 17.24 60.56
C ALA A 745 -25.01 17.14 59.06
N GLY A 746 -24.13 16.20 58.72
CA GLY A 746 -23.68 15.95 57.36
C GLY A 746 -23.06 14.57 57.14
N THR A 747 -23.09 14.12 55.90
CA THR A 747 -22.82 12.73 55.48
C THR A 747 -21.39 12.48 55.03
N SER A 748 -20.57 13.53 54.91
CA SER A 748 -19.16 13.41 54.55
C SER A 748 -18.45 12.43 55.49
N SER A 749 -17.68 11.51 54.90
CA SER A 749 -17.11 10.35 55.58
C SER A 749 -15.61 10.19 55.35
N ILE A 750 -15.02 10.89 54.37
CA ILE A 750 -13.65 10.72 53.89
C ILE A 750 -12.73 11.83 54.42
N ASP A 751 -12.96 13.09 54.04
CA ASP A 751 -12.11 14.24 54.37
C ASP A 751 -12.45 14.87 55.75
N ARG A 752 -13.69 15.33 55.95
CA ARG A 752 -14.20 15.98 57.17
C ARG A 752 -15.46 15.28 57.64
N ARG A 753 -15.38 14.45 58.69
CA ARG A 753 -16.50 13.58 59.09
C ARG A 753 -17.63 14.37 59.75
N GLY A 754 -18.88 14.05 59.42
CA GLY A 754 -20.07 14.75 59.92
C GLY A 754 -20.34 16.12 59.26
N CYS A 755 -19.56 16.48 58.23
CA CYS A 755 -19.76 17.74 57.52
C CYS A 755 -20.69 17.61 56.31
N PHE A 756 -21.36 18.72 55.99
CA PHE A 756 -22.35 18.74 54.91
C PHE A 756 -21.72 18.35 53.56
N ASP A 757 -22.42 17.46 52.88
CA ASP A 757 -22.10 16.78 51.63
C ASP A 757 -23.44 16.75 50.87
N ALA A 758 -23.49 17.34 49.69
CA ALA A 758 -24.74 17.65 48.99
C ALA A 758 -25.34 16.47 48.19
N ASP A 759 -24.56 15.41 47.95
CA ASP A 759 -24.97 14.27 47.11
C ASP A 759 -24.55 12.88 47.61
N GLU A 760 -23.73 12.81 48.65
CA GLU A 760 -23.36 11.65 49.47
C GLU A 760 -22.28 10.71 48.90
N ASP A 761 -21.27 11.26 48.20
CA ASP A 761 -20.05 10.52 47.86
C ASP A 761 -19.05 10.35 49.03
N GLY A 762 -19.18 11.18 50.08
CA GLY A 762 -18.35 11.16 51.27
C GLY A 762 -17.30 12.27 51.38
N TYR A 763 -17.21 13.20 50.43
CA TYR A 763 -16.40 14.42 50.51
C TYR A 763 -17.25 15.64 50.90
N SER A 764 -16.68 16.60 51.62
CA SER A 764 -17.43 17.78 52.11
C SER A 764 -17.53 18.96 51.13
N ASP A 765 -18.70 19.60 51.08
CA ASP A 765 -18.97 20.86 50.37
C ASP A 765 -17.94 21.95 50.75
N ALA A 766 -17.40 22.67 49.76
CA ALA A 766 -16.48 23.79 49.99
C ALA A 766 -17.13 24.96 50.78
N ASP A 767 -16.51 25.36 51.90
CA ASP A 767 -17.01 26.39 52.82
C ASP A 767 -16.03 27.57 53.05
N ASP A 768 -16.39 28.52 53.93
CA ASP A 768 -15.59 29.71 54.30
C ASP A 768 -14.23 29.36 55.00
N THR A 769 -13.97 28.08 55.27
CA THR A 769 -12.84 27.52 56.05
C THR A 769 -12.15 26.30 55.45
N TRP A 770 -12.74 25.63 54.46
CA TRP A 770 -12.19 24.47 53.73
C TRP A 770 -12.56 24.62 52.25
N SER A 771 -11.58 24.76 51.36
CA SER A 771 -11.81 25.03 49.94
C SER A 771 -11.39 23.87 49.04
N ILE A 772 -11.73 23.95 47.75
CA ILE A 772 -11.32 22.95 46.74
C ILE A 772 -9.78 22.81 46.72
N GLU A 773 -9.03 23.93 46.84
CA GLU A 773 -7.56 23.92 46.98
C GLU A 773 -7.04 23.19 48.25
N ASP A 774 -7.89 23.01 49.28
CA ASP A 774 -7.56 22.28 50.52
C ASP A 774 -7.98 20.79 50.48
N GLY A 775 -8.83 20.40 49.52
CA GLY A 775 -9.39 19.04 49.38
C GLY A 775 -10.89 18.91 49.69
N ALA A 776 -11.66 20.01 49.61
CA ALA A 776 -13.13 19.96 49.52
C ALA A 776 -13.58 19.53 48.12
N ASP A 777 -14.83 19.06 48.01
CA ASP A 777 -15.39 18.59 46.73
C ASP A 777 -15.47 19.69 45.64
N SER A 778 -15.08 19.31 44.41
CA SER A 778 -15.17 20.08 43.17
C SER A 778 -16.57 20.13 42.54
N PHE A 779 -17.42 19.11 42.71
CA PHE A 779 -18.72 18.99 42.03
C PHE A 779 -19.92 18.69 42.96
N PRO A 780 -20.37 19.62 43.85
CA PRO A 780 -21.33 19.32 44.94
C PRO A 780 -22.81 19.12 44.53
N ARG A 781 -23.04 18.28 43.50
CA ARG A 781 -24.31 17.68 42.98
C ARG A 781 -24.06 16.43 42.11
N ASN A 782 -22.85 15.90 41.99
CA ASN A 782 -22.49 14.75 41.17
C ASN A 782 -21.73 13.71 42.03
N PRO A 783 -22.44 12.75 42.68
CA PRO A 783 -21.89 11.81 43.68
C PRO A 783 -21.00 10.70 43.07
N THR A 784 -20.32 11.04 41.98
CA THR A 784 -19.37 10.20 41.26
C THR A 784 -18.09 10.96 40.91
N GLN A 785 -18.01 12.26 41.21
CA GLN A 785 -16.90 13.15 40.85
C GLN A 785 -16.57 14.11 41.99
N TRP A 786 -15.40 13.95 42.61
CA TRP A 786 -14.95 14.79 43.72
C TRP A 786 -13.59 15.47 43.48
N SER A 787 -13.03 15.37 42.27
CA SER A 787 -11.80 16.06 41.89
C SER A 787 -11.78 16.39 40.40
N ASP A 788 -11.12 17.50 40.09
CA ASP A 788 -10.85 18.07 38.78
C ASP A 788 -9.39 18.53 38.83
N ALA A 789 -8.49 17.82 38.15
CA ALA A 789 -7.05 18.02 38.29
C ALA A 789 -6.44 19.09 37.38
N ASP A 790 -7.18 19.62 36.40
CA ASP A 790 -6.67 20.64 35.47
C ASP A 790 -7.60 21.84 35.19
N GLU A 791 -8.72 21.92 35.91
CA GLU A 791 -9.65 23.05 36.02
C GLU A 791 -10.55 23.29 34.79
N ASP A 792 -10.88 22.25 34.02
CA ASP A 792 -11.71 22.35 32.81
C ASP A 792 -13.23 22.15 33.04
N GLY A 793 -13.62 21.47 34.13
CA GLY A 793 -15.00 21.21 34.52
C GLY A 793 -15.54 19.80 34.18
N PHE A 794 -14.71 18.87 33.73
CA PHE A 794 -14.96 17.43 33.77
C PHE A 794 -14.22 16.78 34.95
N GLY A 795 -14.71 15.65 35.44
CA GLY A 795 -14.25 15.04 36.69
C GLY A 795 -13.26 13.90 36.50
N ASP A 796 -12.24 13.83 37.38
CA ASP A 796 -11.12 12.88 37.29
C ASP A 796 -11.54 11.40 37.33
N ASN A 797 -12.67 11.06 37.97
CA ASN A 797 -13.12 9.67 38.13
C ASN A 797 -13.76 9.16 36.84
N TRP A 798 -13.67 7.86 36.60
CA TRP A 798 -14.23 7.24 35.40
C TRP A 798 -15.13 6.04 35.74
N GLY A 799 -16.25 5.95 35.03
CA GLY A 799 -17.21 4.84 35.10
C GLY A 799 -17.31 4.06 33.80
N ASN A 800 -16.65 4.52 32.72
CA ASN A 800 -16.51 3.76 31.48
C ASN A 800 -15.65 2.51 31.76
N SER A 801 -16.31 1.35 31.84
CA SER A 801 -15.68 0.05 32.10
C SER A 801 -14.68 -0.35 31.01
N SER A 802 -14.87 0.11 29.77
CA SER A 802 -13.98 -0.17 28.64
C SER A 802 -12.64 0.59 28.72
N TRP A 803 -12.47 1.57 29.62
CA TRP A 803 -11.19 2.25 29.87
C TRP A 803 -10.22 1.41 30.76
N THR A 804 -10.16 0.10 30.53
CA THR A 804 -9.38 -0.88 31.33
C THR A 804 -7.86 -0.63 31.34
N LEU A 805 -7.35 0.15 30.38
CA LEU A 805 -5.94 0.49 30.20
C LEU A 805 -5.58 1.93 30.60
N ARG A 806 -6.44 2.62 31.40
CA ARG A 806 -6.17 3.98 31.90
C ARG A 806 -4.82 4.06 32.63
N ASN A 807 -4.07 5.14 32.39
CA ASN A 807 -2.72 5.31 32.92
C ASN A 807 -2.72 5.40 34.46
N THR A 808 -2.04 4.48 35.16
CA THR A 808 -1.99 4.42 36.63
C THR A 808 -1.20 5.57 37.31
N LEU A 809 -0.96 6.66 36.60
CA LEU A 809 -0.39 7.92 37.10
C LEU A 809 -1.32 9.11 36.87
N TRP A 810 -2.47 8.90 36.25
CA TRP A 810 -3.56 9.89 36.17
C TRP A 810 -4.38 9.92 37.48
N PRO A 811 -5.01 11.06 37.80
CA PRO A 811 -5.82 11.22 39.00
C PRO A 811 -7.23 10.60 38.85
N GLY A 812 -8.00 10.65 39.94
CA GLY A 812 -9.30 9.98 40.06
C GLY A 812 -9.21 8.47 40.27
N GLU A 813 -10.37 7.85 40.52
CA GLU A 813 -10.52 6.39 40.62
C GLU A 813 -11.73 5.86 39.84
N PHE A 814 -11.85 4.53 39.73
CA PHE A 814 -12.97 3.91 39.01
C PHE A 814 -14.23 3.94 39.88
N VAL A 815 -15.28 4.58 39.36
CA VAL A 815 -16.57 4.77 40.03
C VAL A 815 -17.66 4.32 39.09
N GLU A 816 -18.34 3.23 39.43
CA GLU A 816 -19.36 2.61 38.56
C GLU A 816 -20.49 3.59 38.24
N GLY A 817 -20.69 3.87 36.95
CA GLY A 817 -21.69 4.84 36.48
C GLY A 817 -21.30 6.33 36.57
N ALA A 818 -20.00 6.66 36.73
CA ALA A 818 -19.56 8.05 36.83
C ALA A 818 -20.01 8.94 35.66
N THR A 819 -20.54 10.12 35.99
CA THR A 819 -21.06 11.08 35.01
C THR A 819 -20.12 12.28 34.85
N GLN A 820 -20.03 12.82 33.64
CA GLN A 820 -19.10 13.93 33.29
C GLN A 820 -17.63 13.58 33.56
N GLN A 821 -17.27 12.29 33.41
CA GLN A 821 -15.91 11.77 33.51
C GLN A 821 -14.97 12.38 32.46
N ASP A 822 -13.72 12.65 32.83
CA ASP A 822 -12.69 13.13 31.92
C ASP A 822 -11.82 11.99 31.34
N ALA A 823 -11.67 12.00 30.02
CA ALA A 823 -10.78 11.14 29.27
C ALA A 823 -9.31 11.64 29.27
N CYS A 824 -9.07 12.92 29.57
CA CYS A 824 -7.78 13.60 29.51
C CYS A 824 -7.34 14.33 30.81
N PRO A 825 -7.40 13.71 32.02
CA PRO A 825 -7.36 14.31 33.38
C PRO A 825 -6.01 14.90 33.84
N THR A 826 -5.36 15.61 32.92
CA THR A 826 -4.06 16.28 33.03
C THR A 826 -3.85 17.35 31.93
N GLN A 827 -4.80 17.52 30.99
CA GLN A 827 -4.74 18.37 29.81
C GLN A 827 -6.12 18.92 29.36
N SER A 828 -6.79 19.68 30.22
CA SER A 828 -7.95 20.57 30.00
C SER A 828 -8.41 20.76 28.55
N GLY A 829 -9.66 20.41 28.25
CA GLY A 829 -10.20 20.38 26.90
C GLY A 829 -11.64 20.87 26.77
N THR A 830 -12.27 20.51 25.65
CA THR A 830 -13.67 20.83 25.34
C THR A 830 -14.39 19.79 24.47
N SER A 831 -13.75 18.67 24.12
CA SER A 831 -14.40 17.60 23.36
C SER A 831 -15.59 17.01 24.12
N TRP A 832 -16.55 16.46 23.38
CA TRP A 832 -17.79 15.88 23.93
C TRP A 832 -18.45 14.81 23.03
N GLN A 833 -17.93 14.59 21.82
CA GLN A 833 -18.38 13.53 20.92
C GLN A 833 -17.80 12.16 21.34
N SER A 834 -18.49 11.08 20.96
CA SER A 834 -18.06 9.68 21.18
C SER A 834 -17.65 9.36 22.64
N GLU A 835 -18.29 10.04 23.60
CA GLU A 835 -18.03 9.94 25.05
C GLU A 835 -16.61 10.33 25.51
N ILE A 836 -15.80 10.92 24.62
CA ILE A 836 -14.48 11.47 24.93
C ILE A 836 -14.68 12.93 25.39
N LEU A 837 -15.04 13.09 26.67
CA LEU A 837 -15.18 14.38 27.34
C LEU A 837 -13.82 14.88 27.85
N GLY A 838 -13.65 16.20 27.92
CA GLY A 838 -12.48 16.88 28.53
C GLY A 838 -11.15 16.80 27.76
N CYS A 839 -11.11 16.16 26.59
CA CYS A 839 -9.91 16.15 25.77
C CYS A 839 -9.76 17.42 24.89
N PRO A 840 -8.52 17.78 24.51
CA PRO A 840 -8.26 18.93 23.65
C PRO A 840 -8.94 18.84 22.29
N ASP A 841 -9.84 19.79 22.03
CA ASP A 841 -10.53 20.09 20.79
C ASP A 841 -9.99 21.46 20.31
N SER A 842 -9.58 21.55 19.04
CA SER A 842 -8.86 22.74 18.53
C SER A 842 -9.75 23.79 17.86
N ASP A 843 -10.96 23.44 17.42
CA ASP A 843 -11.83 24.35 16.68
C ASP A 843 -13.29 24.43 17.17
N GLY A 844 -13.71 23.49 18.02
CA GLY A 844 -14.92 23.55 18.83
C GLY A 844 -16.12 22.77 18.30
N ASP A 845 -15.90 21.77 17.43
CA ASP A 845 -16.96 20.92 16.88
C ASP A 845 -17.40 19.80 17.86
N GLY A 846 -16.50 19.38 18.76
CA GLY A 846 -16.71 18.38 19.79
C GLY A 846 -15.90 17.09 19.67
N TRP A 847 -15.19 16.83 18.58
CA TRP A 847 -14.28 15.69 18.48
C TRP A 847 -12.92 15.99 19.16
N TYR A 848 -12.18 14.93 19.47
CA TYR A 848 -10.85 15.02 20.06
C TYR A 848 -9.80 15.03 18.95
N ASN A 849 -8.82 15.94 19.01
CA ASN A 849 -7.67 16.14 18.10
C ASN A 849 -6.89 14.88 17.59
N LEU A 850 -7.16 13.67 18.10
CA LEU A 850 -6.52 12.40 17.72
C LEU A 850 -7.52 11.35 17.18
N MET A 851 -8.82 11.65 17.23
CA MET A 851 -9.95 10.88 16.68
C MET A 851 -10.74 11.72 15.65
N ASP A 852 -10.14 12.82 15.24
CA ASP A 852 -10.62 13.80 14.29
C ASP A 852 -9.55 13.85 13.20
N ASP A 853 -9.94 13.53 11.97
CA ASP A 853 -9.02 13.49 10.83
C ASP A 853 -8.73 14.89 10.26
N LEU A 854 -9.57 15.89 10.57
CA LEU A 854 -9.39 17.30 10.16
C LEU A 854 -9.47 18.30 11.35
N PRO A 855 -8.56 18.27 12.36
CA PRO A 855 -8.63 19.06 13.62
C PRO A 855 -8.48 20.60 13.53
N LEU A 856 -8.83 21.20 12.39
CA LEU A 856 -8.82 22.63 12.12
C LEU A 856 -10.02 23.08 11.24
N ASP A 857 -10.90 22.17 10.80
CA ASP A 857 -12.17 22.49 10.14
C ASP A 857 -13.36 21.81 10.84
N SER A 858 -13.91 22.50 11.84
CA SER A 858 -15.15 22.25 12.62
C SER A 858 -16.45 21.88 11.86
N THR A 859 -16.34 21.51 10.59
CA THR A 859 -17.42 20.98 9.75
C THR A 859 -17.07 19.61 9.15
N GLN A 860 -15.88 19.08 9.42
CA GLN A 860 -15.32 17.83 8.93
C GLN A 860 -14.55 17.14 10.07
N TRP A 861 -14.74 15.83 10.25
CA TRP A 861 -14.17 15.07 11.38
C TRP A 861 -13.95 13.58 11.08
N VAL A 862 -14.09 13.17 9.81
CA VAL A 862 -13.82 11.82 9.30
C VAL A 862 -13.26 11.94 7.88
N ASP A 863 -12.20 11.19 7.59
CA ASP A 863 -11.60 10.99 6.27
C ASP A 863 -11.32 9.48 6.09
N VAL A 864 -12.25 8.76 5.43
CA VAL A 864 -12.23 7.28 5.34
C VAL A 864 -11.07 6.71 4.50
N ASP A 865 -10.52 7.46 3.55
CA ASP A 865 -9.44 6.98 2.67
C ASP A 865 -8.10 7.71 2.79
N GLY A 866 -8.06 8.83 3.52
CA GLY A 866 -6.86 9.49 4.02
C GLY A 866 -6.25 10.52 3.05
N ASP A 867 -7.06 11.13 2.18
CA ASP A 867 -6.60 12.07 1.16
C ASP A 867 -6.56 13.55 1.62
N GLY A 868 -7.24 13.87 2.71
CA GLY A 868 -7.34 15.21 3.30
C GLY A 868 -8.67 15.95 3.05
N PHE A 869 -9.67 15.33 2.42
CA PHE A 869 -11.03 15.86 2.28
C PHE A 869 -12.03 15.08 3.15
N GLY A 870 -12.87 15.80 3.90
CA GLY A 870 -13.75 15.17 4.88
C GLY A 870 -15.09 14.65 4.32
N ASP A 871 -15.52 13.49 4.80
CA ASP A 871 -16.70 12.73 4.35
C ASP A 871 -18.05 13.40 4.63
N ASN A 872 -18.11 14.39 5.52
CA ASN A 872 -19.38 15.00 5.89
C ASN A 872 -19.89 15.85 4.71
N SER A 873 -20.77 15.28 3.90
CA SER A 873 -21.49 15.92 2.78
C SER A 873 -22.19 17.27 3.06
N SER A 874 -22.27 17.72 4.32
CA SER A 874 -22.78 19.04 4.72
C SER A 874 -21.69 20.01 5.22
N GLY A 875 -20.43 19.60 5.23
CA GLY A 875 -19.26 20.35 5.66
C GLY A 875 -18.65 21.25 4.57
N GLN A 876 -17.47 21.80 4.85
CA GLN A 876 -16.67 22.57 3.91
C GLN A 876 -15.83 21.64 3.03
N GLN A 877 -15.83 21.89 1.72
CA GLN A 877 -15.11 21.10 0.71
C GLN A 877 -15.28 19.57 0.93
N PRO A 878 -16.53 19.07 1.04
CA PRO A 878 -16.76 17.68 1.34
C PRO A 878 -16.32 16.79 0.19
N ASP A 879 -15.76 15.64 0.53
CA ASP A 879 -15.37 14.67 -0.47
C ASP A 879 -16.61 14.18 -1.26
N ALA A 880 -16.40 14.03 -2.57
CA ALA A 880 -17.35 13.49 -3.51
C ALA A 880 -17.02 12.03 -3.93
N CYS A 881 -15.90 11.47 -3.46
CA CYS A 881 -15.49 10.09 -3.66
C CYS A 881 -15.15 9.24 -2.38
N PRO A 882 -15.92 9.25 -1.25
CA PRO A 882 -15.60 8.77 0.14
C PRO A 882 -14.95 7.40 0.46
N ILE A 883 -14.28 6.75 -0.50
CA ILE A 883 -13.68 5.42 -0.46
C ILE A 883 -12.61 5.27 -1.57
N THR A 884 -12.13 6.36 -2.18
CA THR A 884 -11.27 6.38 -3.38
C THR A 884 -10.43 7.67 -3.46
N ALA A 885 -9.50 7.79 -2.51
CA ALA A 885 -8.52 8.86 -2.32
C ALA A 885 -8.07 9.58 -3.61
N GLY A 886 -8.20 10.90 -3.60
CA GLY A 886 -8.01 11.77 -4.74
C GLY A 886 -7.13 13.00 -4.46
N THR A 887 -7.17 13.94 -5.40
CA THR A 887 -6.46 15.24 -5.29
C THR A 887 -7.15 16.40 -6.02
N SER A 888 -8.36 16.20 -6.58
CA SER A 888 -9.07 17.25 -7.31
C SER A 888 -9.56 18.39 -6.40
N GLU A 889 -9.47 19.64 -6.86
CA GLU A 889 -9.85 20.84 -6.08
C GLU A 889 -10.87 21.78 -6.79
N LEU A 890 -11.27 21.51 -8.05
CA LEU A 890 -12.02 22.50 -8.86
C LEU A 890 -13.47 22.13 -9.21
N ASP A 891 -13.80 20.85 -9.41
CA ASP A 891 -15.14 20.36 -9.77
C ASP A 891 -15.75 19.46 -8.69
N ARG A 892 -14.97 18.45 -8.26
CA ARG A 892 -15.20 17.57 -7.13
C ARG A 892 -14.00 17.67 -6.20
N PHE A 893 -14.23 17.62 -4.90
CA PHE A 893 -13.15 17.45 -3.92
C PHE A 893 -12.95 15.94 -3.67
N GLY A 894 -11.73 15.55 -3.31
CA GLY A 894 -11.31 14.18 -2.96
C GLY A 894 -11.47 13.08 -4.02
N CYS A 895 -11.72 13.45 -5.28
CA CYS A 895 -11.74 12.49 -6.38
C CYS A 895 -10.40 12.39 -7.10
N ILE A 896 -10.15 11.23 -7.74
CA ILE A 896 -8.94 10.98 -8.53
C ILE A 896 -8.76 12.08 -9.59
N ASP A 897 -7.60 12.72 -9.57
CA ASP A 897 -7.03 13.55 -10.63
C ASP A 897 -5.74 12.83 -11.09
N SER A 898 -5.64 12.49 -12.38
CA SER A 898 -4.57 11.63 -12.91
C SER A 898 -3.38 12.37 -13.51
N ASP A 899 -3.46 13.69 -13.72
CA ASP A 899 -2.34 14.47 -14.29
C ASP A 899 -1.96 15.72 -13.50
N GLY A 900 -2.78 16.15 -12.54
CA GLY A 900 -2.50 17.19 -11.55
C GLY A 900 -3.05 18.58 -11.90
N ASP A 901 -4.09 18.68 -12.73
CA ASP A 901 -4.69 19.94 -13.16
C ASP A 901 -5.80 20.48 -12.23
N LEU A 902 -6.17 19.67 -11.23
CA LEU A 902 -7.18 19.89 -10.18
C LEU A 902 -8.64 19.60 -10.58
N TYR A 903 -8.92 19.09 -11.78
CA TYR A 903 -10.23 18.53 -12.13
C TYR A 903 -10.27 17.00 -11.95
N SER A 904 -11.43 16.46 -11.59
CA SER A 904 -11.58 15.04 -11.34
C SER A 904 -11.77 14.22 -12.63
N ASN A 905 -11.13 13.05 -12.67
CA ASN A 905 -11.31 12.04 -13.71
C ASN A 905 -12.81 11.72 -13.94
N PRO A 906 -13.20 11.38 -15.19
CA PRO A 906 -14.57 11.08 -15.52
C PRO A 906 -14.96 9.66 -15.09
N ASP A 907 -16.13 9.51 -14.46
CA ASP A 907 -16.68 8.21 -14.07
C ASP A 907 -18.13 7.99 -14.53
N ILE A 908 -18.72 6.86 -14.12
CA ILE A 908 -20.09 6.44 -14.52
C ILE A 908 -21.22 7.35 -13.98
N THR A 909 -20.92 8.20 -13.01
CA THR A 909 -21.80 9.22 -12.43
C THR A 909 -21.39 10.65 -12.80
N TRP A 910 -20.09 10.87 -13.03
CA TRP A 910 -19.49 12.18 -13.33
C TRP A 910 -18.73 12.14 -14.67
N GLY A 911 -19.46 12.13 -15.78
CA GLY A 911 -18.85 12.17 -17.12
C GLY A 911 -18.55 13.59 -17.62
N PRO A 912 -17.98 13.72 -18.84
CA PRO A 912 -17.72 15.01 -19.52
C PRO A 912 -18.93 15.97 -19.52
N GLU A 913 -20.13 15.44 -19.74
CA GLU A 913 -21.39 16.20 -19.76
C GLU A 913 -21.84 16.74 -18.39
N SER A 914 -21.22 16.28 -17.29
CA SER A 914 -21.38 16.82 -15.94
C SER A 914 -20.29 17.84 -15.56
N GLY A 915 -19.15 17.85 -16.28
CA GLY A 915 -17.98 18.65 -15.96
C GLY A 915 -16.80 17.86 -15.38
N GLY A 916 -16.83 16.52 -15.44
CA GLY A 916 -15.65 15.69 -15.21
C GLY A 916 -14.68 15.80 -16.39
N ASP A 917 -13.39 15.65 -16.11
CA ASP A 917 -12.31 15.87 -17.06
C ASP A 917 -12.45 14.97 -18.31
N VAL A 918 -12.12 15.52 -19.49
CA VAL A 918 -12.19 14.84 -20.79
C VAL A 918 -10.81 14.37 -21.28
N PHE A 919 -9.70 14.84 -20.68
CA PHE A 919 -8.33 14.52 -21.06
C PHE A 919 -7.41 14.14 -19.87
N PRO A 920 -7.65 13.02 -19.12
CA PRO A 920 -6.99 12.73 -17.82
C PRO A 920 -5.51 12.31 -17.86
N ASN A 921 -4.75 12.86 -18.81
CA ASN A 921 -3.34 12.62 -19.10
C ASN A 921 -2.66 13.89 -19.70
N GLU A 922 -3.32 15.06 -19.71
CA GLU A 922 -2.86 16.33 -20.28
C GLU A 922 -3.30 17.52 -19.41
N ILE A 923 -2.46 17.81 -18.41
CA ILE A 923 -2.55 18.84 -17.33
C ILE A 923 -2.81 20.30 -17.77
N THR A 924 -3.19 20.52 -19.02
CA THR A 924 -3.53 21.82 -19.57
C THR A 924 -4.89 21.84 -20.27
N GLN A 925 -5.63 20.74 -20.29
CA GLN A 925 -6.95 20.60 -20.93
C GLN A 925 -7.87 19.73 -20.09
N TRP A 926 -9.06 20.24 -19.74
CA TRP A 926 -10.03 19.53 -18.88
C TRP A 926 -11.47 19.51 -19.44
N SER A 927 -11.68 20.07 -20.62
CA SER A 927 -13.02 20.29 -21.17
C SER A 927 -13.02 20.27 -22.70
N ASP A 928 -13.98 19.57 -23.28
CA ASP A 928 -14.29 19.53 -24.71
C ASP A 928 -15.82 19.68 -24.83
N GLN A 929 -16.28 20.84 -25.32
CA GLN A 929 -17.70 21.20 -25.26
C GLN A 929 -18.57 20.52 -26.32
N ASP A 930 -17.98 20.00 -27.40
CA ASP A 930 -18.72 19.47 -28.54
C ASP A 930 -18.29 18.06 -29.01
N ALA A 931 -17.26 17.52 -28.35
CA ALA A 931 -16.69 16.19 -28.44
C ALA A 931 -15.87 15.90 -29.72
N ASP A 932 -15.10 16.85 -30.23
CA ASP A 932 -14.21 16.62 -31.39
C ASP A 932 -12.84 16.02 -31.03
N GLY A 933 -12.39 16.14 -29.77
CA GLY A 933 -11.09 15.69 -29.29
C GLY A 933 -10.03 16.79 -29.14
N TYR A 934 -10.40 18.07 -29.26
CA TYR A 934 -9.57 19.23 -28.92
C TYR A 934 -10.11 19.94 -27.67
N GLY A 935 -9.21 20.45 -26.83
CA GLY A 935 -9.59 21.00 -25.53
C GLY A 935 -9.90 22.50 -25.55
N ASP A 936 -10.98 22.87 -24.87
CA ASP A 936 -11.55 24.22 -24.76
C ASP A 936 -10.58 25.27 -24.18
N ASN A 937 -9.55 24.89 -23.41
CA ASN A 937 -8.68 25.84 -22.74
C ASN A 937 -7.73 26.52 -23.75
N PRO A 938 -7.87 27.85 -24.02
CA PRO A 938 -7.07 28.53 -25.05
C PRO A 938 -5.59 28.74 -24.66
N LEU A 939 -5.16 28.22 -23.52
CA LEU A 939 -3.77 28.19 -23.06
C LEU A 939 -3.16 26.78 -23.03
N GLY A 940 -3.94 25.74 -23.32
CA GLY A 940 -3.50 24.35 -23.26
C GLY A 940 -2.73 23.87 -24.49
N VAL A 941 -2.34 22.59 -24.46
CA VAL A 941 -1.81 21.85 -25.61
C VAL A 941 -2.93 21.60 -26.62
N THR A 942 -2.63 21.75 -27.92
CA THR A 942 -3.58 21.64 -29.05
C THR A 942 -4.98 22.20 -28.73
N PRO A 943 -5.07 23.50 -28.38
CA PRO A 943 -6.32 24.10 -27.93
C PRO A 943 -7.27 24.30 -29.10
N ASP A 944 -8.55 24.04 -28.88
CA ASP A 944 -9.56 24.26 -29.89
C ASP A 944 -9.68 25.76 -30.22
N ALA A 945 -9.71 26.07 -31.51
CA ALA A 945 -9.93 27.41 -32.05
C ALA A 945 -11.42 27.70 -32.34
N CYS A 946 -12.30 26.70 -32.26
CA CYS A 946 -13.74 26.77 -32.48
C CYS A 946 -14.69 26.17 -31.38
N PRO A 947 -14.47 26.28 -30.03
CA PRO A 947 -15.12 25.53 -28.89
C PRO A 947 -16.64 25.28 -28.81
N THR A 948 -17.31 24.97 -29.92
CA THR A 948 -18.76 24.89 -30.16
C THR A 948 -19.12 24.31 -31.55
N ILE A 949 -18.13 23.94 -32.39
CA ILE A 949 -18.27 23.55 -33.80
C ILE A 949 -17.52 22.24 -34.10
N ARG A 950 -17.98 21.14 -33.48
CA ARG A 950 -17.45 19.77 -33.67
C ARG A 950 -17.07 19.42 -35.11
N ASP A 951 -15.79 19.47 -35.42
CA ASP A 951 -15.24 19.23 -36.77
C ASP A 951 -13.74 18.88 -36.69
N SER A 952 -13.02 18.70 -37.81
CA SER A 952 -11.71 18.02 -37.77
C SER A 952 -10.54 18.70 -38.48
N SER A 953 -10.41 20.04 -38.47
CA SER A 953 -9.17 20.69 -38.94
C SER A 953 -7.99 20.42 -38.00
N THR A 954 -6.79 20.20 -38.57
CA THR A 954 -5.61 19.67 -37.85
C THR A 954 -4.27 20.38 -38.16
N VAL A 955 -4.27 21.42 -38.99
CA VAL A 955 -3.03 22.04 -39.51
C VAL A 955 -2.87 23.53 -39.17
N ASP A 956 -3.95 24.32 -39.21
CA ASP A 956 -3.89 25.78 -39.01
C ASP A 956 -4.65 26.24 -37.76
N ARG A 957 -5.91 25.82 -37.66
CA ARG A 957 -6.77 25.87 -36.49
C ARG A 957 -7.08 24.43 -36.12
N TYR A 958 -7.07 24.09 -34.83
CA TYR A 958 -7.59 22.81 -34.36
C TYR A 958 -9.10 22.97 -34.10
N GLY A 959 -9.87 21.90 -34.27
CA GLY A 959 -11.32 21.80 -34.00
C GLY A 959 -12.27 22.70 -34.81
N CYS A 960 -11.79 23.30 -35.91
CA CYS A 960 -12.63 24.10 -36.80
C CYS A 960 -13.08 23.30 -38.03
N THR A 961 -14.14 23.76 -38.70
CA THR A 961 -14.66 23.12 -39.92
C THR A 961 -13.60 22.98 -41.00
N ASP A 962 -13.46 21.75 -41.51
CA ASP A 962 -12.71 21.38 -42.70
C ASP A 962 -13.68 20.56 -43.60
N THR A 963 -14.16 21.20 -44.67
CA THR A 963 -15.21 20.62 -45.52
C THR A 963 -14.74 19.43 -46.38
N ASP A 964 -13.42 19.20 -46.54
CA ASP A 964 -12.92 18.17 -47.47
C ASP A 964 -11.82 17.23 -46.94
N GLY A 965 -11.27 17.49 -45.75
CA GLY A 965 -10.44 16.58 -44.96
C GLY A 965 -8.94 16.66 -45.24
N ASP A 966 -8.42 17.83 -45.62
CA ASP A 966 -6.97 18.05 -45.81
C ASP A 966 -6.24 18.58 -44.57
N GLY A 967 -7.01 18.97 -43.54
CA GLY A 967 -6.55 19.48 -42.26
C GLY A 967 -6.56 21.00 -42.13
N ILE A 968 -6.82 21.76 -43.19
CA ILE A 968 -6.84 23.24 -43.17
C ILE A 968 -8.27 23.77 -43.11
N SER A 969 -8.53 24.65 -42.14
CA SER A 969 -9.89 25.10 -41.84
C SER A 969 -10.52 26.05 -42.88
N ASP A 970 -11.83 25.87 -43.08
CA ASP A 970 -12.71 26.68 -43.92
C ASP A 970 -12.64 28.19 -43.56
N PRO A 971 -12.78 29.09 -44.56
CA PRO A 971 -12.82 30.54 -44.34
C PRO A 971 -14.19 31.06 -43.83
N ASP A 972 -14.18 31.75 -42.70
CA ASP A 972 -15.35 32.33 -42.01
C ASP A 972 -15.33 33.89 -41.93
N GLU A 973 -16.10 34.51 -41.02
CA GLU A 973 -16.15 35.97 -40.86
C GLU A 973 -14.91 36.57 -40.16
N MET A 974 -14.13 35.75 -39.44
CA MET A 974 -12.94 36.15 -38.68
C MET A 974 -11.66 35.47 -39.22
N TRP A 975 -11.72 34.21 -39.64
CA TRP A 975 -10.63 33.50 -40.31
C TRP A 975 -10.79 33.61 -41.84
N THR A 976 -9.84 34.22 -42.53
CA THR A 976 -10.00 34.55 -43.96
C THR A 976 -8.82 34.07 -44.79
N LEU A 977 -8.97 34.01 -46.13
CA LEU A 977 -7.90 33.69 -47.08
C LEU A 977 -6.64 34.58 -46.93
N ALA A 978 -6.77 35.76 -46.31
CA ALA A 978 -5.63 36.66 -46.02
C ALA A 978 -4.92 36.35 -44.68
N MET A 979 -5.38 35.32 -43.98
CA MET A 979 -4.90 34.78 -42.70
C MET A 979 -4.55 33.29 -42.81
N ASN A 980 -4.53 32.74 -44.03
CA ASN A 980 -4.20 31.34 -44.38
C ASN A 980 -5.34 30.30 -44.26
N ALA A 981 -6.60 30.73 -44.08
CA ALA A 981 -7.77 29.85 -44.26
C ALA A 981 -7.81 29.23 -45.67
N ASP A 982 -8.40 28.04 -45.82
CA ASP A 982 -8.36 27.28 -47.06
C ASP A 982 -8.97 28.03 -48.28
N ALA A 983 -8.24 27.97 -49.39
CA ALA A 983 -8.59 28.52 -50.70
C ALA A 983 -9.25 27.51 -51.67
N CYS A 984 -9.61 26.31 -51.20
CA CYS A 984 -10.22 25.22 -51.95
C CYS A 984 -11.48 24.48 -51.39
N PRO A 985 -12.34 24.97 -50.45
CA PRO A 985 -13.01 24.16 -49.38
C PRO A 985 -14.05 23.12 -49.84
N THR A 986 -13.61 22.13 -50.62
CA THR A 986 -14.33 21.13 -51.43
C THR A 986 -13.37 20.22 -52.23
N VAL A 987 -12.06 20.49 -52.25
CA VAL A 987 -11.02 19.86 -53.08
C VAL A 987 -9.68 19.80 -52.32
N SER A 988 -9.61 18.87 -51.36
CA SER A 988 -8.45 18.52 -50.52
C SER A 988 -7.10 18.63 -51.22
N GLY A 989 -6.17 19.30 -50.54
CA GLY A 989 -4.89 19.70 -51.09
C GLY A 989 -3.71 19.58 -50.12
N ASN A 990 -2.67 20.32 -50.47
CA ASN A 990 -1.33 20.22 -49.87
C ASN A 990 -0.43 21.43 -50.19
N SER A 991 -0.90 22.39 -51.01
CA SER A 991 -0.21 23.65 -51.25
C SER A 991 -0.10 24.45 -49.95
N SER A 992 1.07 25.04 -49.74
CA SER A 992 1.43 25.82 -48.55
C SER A 992 2.04 27.19 -48.88
N MET A 993 2.27 27.48 -50.17
CA MET A 993 3.01 28.66 -50.63
C MET A 993 2.21 29.67 -51.48
N ASP A 994 1.04 29.29 -52.02
CA ASP A 994 0.13 30.25 -52.68
C ASP A 994 -1.35 30.12 -52.27
N ARG A 995 -2.10 29.16 -52.80
CA ARG A 995 -3.48 28.87 -52.40
C ARG A 995 -3.45 27.71 -51.42
N ILE A 996 -3.24 28.06 -50.17
CA ILE A 996 -3.18 27.14 -49.04
C ILE A 996 -4.45 26.26 -49.04
N GLY A 997 -4.26 24.95 -48.84
CA GLY A 997 -5.30 23.89 -48.89
C GLY A 997 -5.73 23.47 -50.31
N CYS A 998 -5.12 24.02 -51.36
CA CYS A 998 -5.34 23.52 -52.71
C CYS A 998 -4.38 22.41 -53.14
N PHE A 999 -4.86 21.54 -54.02
CA PHE A 999 -4.07 20.49 -54.66
C PHE A 999 -2.80 21.04 -55.33
N ASP A 1000 -1.67 20.44 -54.97
CA ASP A 1000 -0.34 20.59 -55.55
C ASP A 1000 0.13 19.19 -55.98
N GLY A 1001 0.21 18.96 -57.29
CA GLY A 1001 0.42 17.64 -57.88
C GLY A 1001 1.81 17.03 -57.71
N ASP A 1002 2.83 17.81 -57.32
CA ASP A 1002 4.20 17.30 -57.18
C ASP A 1002 4.89 17.60 -55.83
N GLY A 1003 4.37 18.57 -55.06
CA GLY A 1003 4.76 18.84 -53.67
C GLY A 1003 5.83 19.93 -53.50
N ASP A 1004 6.01 20.84 -54.47
CA ASP A 1004 6.93 21.98 -54.33
C ASP A 1004 6.34 23.16 -53.51
N GLY A 1005 5.06 23.09 -53.18
CA GLY A 1005 4.31 23.97 -52.29
C GLY A 1005 3.28 24.85 -53.01
N TYR A 1006 3.27 24.89 -54.34
CA TYR A 1006 2.45 25.79 -55.17
C TYR A 1006 1.30 25.04 -55.88
N SER A 1007 0.11 25.63 -55.87
CA SER A 1007 -1.12 24.98 -56.34
C SER A 1007 -1.24 24.86 -57.86
N ASP A 1008 -1.85 23.76 -58.30
CA ASP A 1008 -2.13 23.43 -59.69
C ASP A 1008 -2.97 24.53 -60.40
N PRO A 1009 -2.69 24.83 -61.69
CA PRO A 1009 -3.46 25.83 -62.46
C PRO A 1009 -4.88 25.34 -62.80
N THR A 1010 -5.90 26.09 -62.35
CA THR A 1010 -7.33 25.81 -62.57
C THR A 1010 -7.97 26.76 -63.58
N GLU A 1011 -9.25 26.56 -63.95
CA GLU A 1011 -9.98 27.55 -64.80
C GLU A 1011 -10.13 28.93 -64.12
N SER A 1012 -9.93 29.02 -62.80
CA SER A 1012 -10.05 30.23 -61.98
C SER A 1012 -8.73 30.76 -61.40
N TRP A 1013 -7.62 30.01 -61.53
CA TRP A 1013 -6.30 30.38 -61.01
C TRP A 1013 -5.23 30.02 -62.04
N SER A 1014 -4.59 31.03 -62.65
CA SER A 1014 -3.68 30.83 -63.78
C SER A 1014 -2.25 31.27 -63.50
N LEU A 1015 -1.36 30.97 -64.44
CA LEU A 1015 0.06 31.36 -64.44
C LEU A 1015 0.30 32.88 -64.41
N ASP A 1016 -0.70 33.69 -64.75
CA ASP A 1016 -0.63 35.16 -64.66
C ASP A 1016 -1.14 35.67 -63.29
N ASP A 1017 -1.76 34.81 -62.48
CA ASP A 1017 -2.33 35.12 -61.15
C ASP A 1017 -1.45 34.61 -60.00
N GLY A 1018 -0.84 33.42 -60.14
CA GLY A 1018 0.09 32.85 -59.16
C GLY A 1018 0.40 31.36 -59.30
N ALA A 1019 -0.47 30.61 -59.98
CA ALA A 1019 -0.43 29.14 -60.09
C ALA A 1019 0.90 28.59 -60.62
N ASP A 1020 1.22 27.35 -60.22
CA ASP A 1020 2.39 26.64 -60.69
C ASP A 1020 2.43 26.50 -62.23
N ALA A 1021 3.65 26.62 -62.77
CA ALA A 1021 3.97 26.53 -64.19
C ALA A 1021 4.48 25.16 -64.66
N TYR A 1022 4.72 24.18 -63.78
CA TYR A 1022 5.28 22.86 -64.09
C TYR A 1022 4.76 21.71 -63.17
N PRO A 1023 3.46 21.29 -63.19
CA PRO A 1023 2.86 20.37 -62.20
C PRO A 1023 3.27 18.87 -62.31
N ASP A 1024 4.54 18.62 -62.63
CA ASP A 1024 5.20 17.33 -62.85
C ASP A 1024 6.72 17.40 -62.48
N ASP A 1025 7.22 18.50 -61.90
CA ASP A 1025 8.67 18.82 -61.71
C ASP A 1025 8.92 19.58 -60.37
N PRO A 1026 8.99 18.86 -59.22
CA PRO A 1026 8.93 19.39 -57.84
C PRO A 1026 10.18 20.15 -57.36
N LEU A 1027 10.74 20.95 -58.25
CA LEU A 1027 11.90 21.82 -58.09
C LEU A 1027 11.67 23.15 -58.84
N ARG A 1028 10.46 23.44 -59.35
CA ARG A 1028 10.18 24.54 -60.29
C ARG A 1028 8.72 25.03 -60.34
N TRP A 1029 8.31 25.84 -59.37
CA TRP A 1029 7.11 26.67 -59.50
C TRP A 1029 7.18 27.82 -60.52
N VAL A 1030 8.33 28.51 -60.67
CA VAL A 1030 8.39 29.80 -61.42
C VAL A 1030 8.75 29.67 -62.90
N LYS A 1031 7.91 30.26 -63.75
CA LYS A 1031 8.09 30.41 -65.21
C LYS A 1031 9.21 31.38 -65.60
N GLU A 1032 10.42 30.86 -65.74
CA GLU A 1032 11.64 31.57 -66.19
C GLU A 1032 11.43 32.45 -67.45
N PRO A 1033 11.76 33.76 -67.42
CA PRO A 1033 11.56 34.67 -68.55
C PRO A 1033 12.50 34.38 -69.72
N SER A 1034 11.93 33.99 -70.87
CA SER A 1034 12.67 33.57 -72.06
C SER A 1034 13.63 34.66 -72.61
N SER A 1035 14.93 34.51 -72.34
CA SER A 1035 15.94 35.50 -72.69
C SER A 1035 16.49 35.32 -74.12
N SER A 1036 16.14 36.25 -75.02
CA SER A 1036 16.67 36.29 -76.39
C SER A 1036 17.94 37.13 -76.52
N SER A 1037 19.08 36.47 -76.68
CA SER A 1037 20.31 36.93 -77.36
C SER A 1037 20.85 38.35 -77.06
N ASP A 1038 21.90 38.41 -76.22
CA ASP A 1038 23.19 39.12 -76.42
C ASP A 1038 23.82 39.41 -75.03
N GLY A 1039 25.11 39.19 -74.75
CA GLY A 1039 26.18 38.60 -75.54
C GLY A 1039 27.55 39.15 -75.11
N MET A 1040 28.59 38.30 -74.99
CA MET A 1040 29.99 38.66 -74.65
C MET A 1040 30.21 39.18 -73.20
N SER A 1041 31.40 39.10 -72.57
CA SER A 1041 32.60 38.26 -72.76
C SER A 1041 33.57 38.36 -71.56
N SER A 1042 34.28 37.26 -71.28
CA SER A 1042 35.67 37.19 -70.75
C SER A 1042 36.14 38.02 -69.53
N MET A 1043 36.50 37.27 -68.47
CA MET A 1043 37.74 37.36 -67.65
C MET A 1043 38.19 38.66 -66.95
N SER A 1044 38.84 38.42 -65.80
CA SER A 1044 39.72 39.30 -64.99
C SER A 1044 39.01 40.16 -63.95
N GLY A 1045 39.40 40.21 -62.67
CA GLY A 1045 40.37 39.36 -61.95
C GLY A 1045 41.25 40.12 -60.96
N VAL A 1046 41.39 39.56 -59.74
CA VAL A 1046 42.41 39.83 -58.71
C VAL A 1046 42.52 41.28 -58.18
N PHE A 1047 42.22 41.51 -56.89
CA PHE A 1047 43.19 41.97 -55.87
C PHE A 1047 42.55 42.49 -54.56
N ILE A 1048 43.19 42.13 -53.44
CA ILE A 1048 43.33 42.89 -52.17
C ILE A 1048 42.05 43.15 -51.33
N GLY A 1049 42.10 42.73 -50.06
CA GLY A 1049 41.16 43.12 -48.99
C GLY A 1049 41.71 44.23 -48.08
N ILE A 1050 41.26 44.23 -46.81
CA ILE A 1050 41.47 45.24 -45.74
C ILE A 1050 40.91 46.65 -46.01
N GLY A 1051 40.09 47.18 -45.09
CA GLY A 1051 39.47 48.51 -45.26
C GLY A 1051 38.35 48.90 -44.30
N SER A 1052 38.44 48.58 -43.00
CA SER A 1052 37.51 49.08 -41.97
C SER A 1052 37.90 50.50 -41.46
N ILE A 1053 37.08 51.07 -40.54
CA ILE A 1053 37.34 52.20 -39.60
C ILE A 1053 36.68 53.58 -39.91
N ALA A 1054 36.27 54.27 -38.83
CA ALA A 1054 36.04 55.72 -38.62
C ALA A 1054 34.68 56.39 -38.97
N LEU A 1055 34.23 57.48 -38.30
CA LEU A 1055 34.47 58.03 -36.93
C LEU A 1055 33.53 59.25 -36.62
N ILE A 1056 32.96 59.32 -35.42
CA ILE A 1056 32.46 60.49 -34.62
C ILE A 1056 31.97 61.80 -35.33
N GLY A 1057 30.78 62.29 -34.94
CA GLY A 1057 30.36 63.70 -35.10
C GLY A 1057 29.25 64.11 -34.10
N LEU A 1058 29.33 65.31 -33.49
CA LEU A 1058 28.51 65.68 -32.31
C LEU A 1058 28.19 67.20 -32.20
N ILE A 1059 26.92 67.53 -31.90
CA ILE A 1059 26.30 68.84 -31.53
C ILE A 1059 26.27 70.01 -32.56
N ALA A 1060 25.04 70.50 -32.85
CA ALA A 1060 24.55 71.91 -32.80
C ALA A 1060 23.31 72.11 -33.73
N GLY A 1061 22.23 72.85 -33.42
CA GLY A 1061 21.80 73.58 -32.21
C GLY A 1061 20.65 74.59 -32.53
N ILE A 1062 20.02 75.22 -31.51
CA ILE A 1062 18.98 76.30 -31.60
C ILE A 1062 17.57 75.79 -32.05
N VAL A 1063 16.48 75.67 -31.27
CA VAL A 1063 15.78 76.49 -30.24
C VAL A 1063 14.79 77.54 -30.81
N LEU A 1064 13.46 77.39 -30.57
CA LEU A 1064 12.51 78.39 -30.01
C LEU A 1064 10.99 78.08 -30.19
N PHE A 1065 10.28 77.81 -29.06
CA PHE A 1065 8.94 78.37 -28.65
C PHE A 1065 7.64 77.95 -29.43
N LEU A 1066 6.42 77.84 -28.84
CA LEU A 1066 5.84 78.35 -27.57
C LEU A 1066 4.53 77.62 -27.12
N ARG A 1067 4.42 77.22 -25.82
CA ARG A 1067 3.23 77.23 -24.89
C ARG A 1067 1.92 76.45 -25.22
N LYS A 1068 1.01 76.14 -24.25
CA LYS A 1068 0.85 76.53 -22.82
C LYS A 1068 0.19 75.42 -21.95
N ASP A 1069 0.87 75.08 -20.83
CA ASP A 1069 0.46 74.72 -19.43
C ASP A 1069 -0.79 73.80 -19.15
N ASP A 1070 -0.97 73.07 -18.03
CA ASP A 1070 -0.41 73.17 -16.66
C ASP A 1070 -0.31 71.80 -15.90
N SER A 1071 0.72 71.67 -15.03
CA SER A 1071 0.89 70.92 -13.73
C SER A 1071 0.09 69.64 -13.33
N SER A 1072 0.62 68.66 -12.56
CA SER A 1072 1.99 68.35 -12.07
C SER A 1072 2.09 67.04 -11.22
N THR A 1073 3.02 66.11 -11.59
CA THR A 1073 4.04 65.36 -10.78
C THR A 1073 3.77 64.92 -9.31
N VAL A 1074 4.28 63.80 -8.76
CA VAL A 1074 5.57 63.05 -8.93
C VAL A 1074 5.38 61.52 -8.74
N GLU A 1075 6.38 60.72 -9.15
CA GLU A 1075 6.53 59.24 -9.10
C GLU A 1075 6.88 58.65 -7.70
N GLY A 1076 6.93 57.30 -7.57
CA GLY A 1076 7.74 56.60 -6.54
C GLY A 1076 7.31 55.15 -6.22
N GLU A 1077 8.22 54.17 -6.34
CA GLU A 1077 7.99 52.73 -6.03
C GLU A 1077 8.74 52.25 -4.75
N LYS A 1078 8.39 51.03 -4.29
CA LYS A 1078 9.17 50.01 -3.51
C LYS A 1078 9.12 49.98 -1.96
N ASN A 1079 8.57 48.84 -1.50
CA ASN A 1079 9.04 47.91 -0.44
C ASN A 1079 8.98 48.23 1.08
N TRP A 1080 8.52 47.18 1.78
CA TRP A 1080 8.94 46.64 3.11
C TRP A 1080 8.24 47.04 4.43
N SER A 1081 8.07 45.98 5.24
CA SER A 1081 8.13 45.85 6.72
C SER A 1081 7.04 46.42 7.66
N GLU A 1082 6.48 45.48 8.44
CA GLU A 1082 6.26 45.51 9.91
C GLU A 1082 5.24 46.45 10.60
N SER A 1083 4.25 45.79 11.25
CA SER A 1083 3.93 45.89 12.69
C SER A 1083 3.28 47.14 13.33
N ALA A 1084 1.97 46.98 13.58
CA ALA A 1084 1.30 47.08 14.90
C ALA A 1084 0.72 48.41 15.46
N PHE A 1085 -0.26 48.19 16.36
CA PHE A 1085 -0.92 49.07 17.36
C PHE A 1085 -2.23 49.86 17.03
N ILE A 1086 -3.06 49.92 18.08
CA ILE A 1086 -4.49 50.30 18.23
C ILE A 1086 -4.63 51.67 18.98
N PRO A 1087 -5.80 52.21 19.45
CA PRO A 1087 -7.24 51.87 19.25
C PRO A 1087 -8.22 53.08 19.05
N MET A 1088 -9.54 52.80 19.08
CA MET A 1088 -10.72 53.63 19.51
C MET A 1088 -11.46 54.54 18.50
N GLY A 1089 -12.82 54.42 18.45
CA GLY A 1089 -13.66 55.57 17.98
C GLY A 1089 -15.16 55.46 17.60
N SER A 1090 -16.06 54.91 18.44
CA SER A 1090 -17.54 55.22 18.50
C SER A 1090 -18.54 54.86 17.36
N MET A 1091 -19.74 54.42 17.80
CA MET A 1091 -21.02 54.11 17.06
C MET A 1091 -21.88 55.41 16.86
N PRO A 1092 -23.20 55.47 16.48
CA PRO A 1092 -24.29 54.46 16.24
C PRO A 1092 -25.18 54.81 14.97
N PRO A 1093 -26.52 54.55 14.80
CA PRO A 1093 -27.53 53.72 15.52
C PRO A 1093 -28.51 52.84 14.64
N MET A 1094 -29.48 52.17 15.29
CA MET A 1094 -30.55 51.28 14.74
C MET A 1094 -31.84 51.99 14.24
N PRO A 1095 -32.84 51.23 13.70
CA PRO A 1095 -34.06 50.85 14.47
C PRO A 1095 -34.56 49.38 14.23
N ASN A 1096 -35.18 48.58 15.12
CA ASN A 1096 -36.03 48.73 16.35
C ASN A 1096 -37.53 49.03 16.04
N MET A 1097 -38.60 48.32 16.49
CA MET A 1097 -38.91 47.32 17.57
C MET A 1097 -39.49 46.00 16.96
N GLY A 1098 -40.12 44.98 17.60
CA GLY A 1098 -40.65 44.66 18.97
C GLY A 1098 -41.54 43.37 18.89
N ALA A 1099 -42.16 42.75 19.91
CA ALA A 1099 -42.35 43.02 21.36
C ALA A 1099 -42.67 41.72 22.17
N GLN A 1100 -42.77 41.83 23.52
CA GLN A 1100 -42.99 40.80 24.59
C GLN A 1100 -44.05 41.34 25.61
N PRO A 1101 -44.35 40.83 26.84
CA PRO A 1101 -43.94 39.63 27.66
C PRO A 1101 -45.20 38.89 28.26
N PRO A 1102 -45.29 38.29 29.50
CA PRO A 1102 -44.37 37.76 30.56
C PRO A 1102 -44.61 36.22 30.88
N VAL A 1103 -44.33 35.49 32.01
CA VAL A 1103 -44.29 35.68 33.50
C VAL A 1103 -43.39 34.61 34.24
N MET A 1104 -43.04 34.91 35.52
CA MET A 1104 -42.40 34.17 36.65
C MET A 1104 -42.56 32.62 36.79
N ILE A 1105 -41.54 31.75 37.09
CA ILE A 1105 -40.67 31.44 38.30
C ILE A 1105 -41.36 31.09 39.64
N PRO A 1106 -40.78 30.27 40.58
CA PRO A 1106 -39.65 29.27 40.55
C PRO A 1106 -39.97 27.91 41.29
N ASP A 1107 -39.01 26.99 41.52
CA ASP A 1107 -38.37 26.65 42.84
C ASP A 1107 -37.32 25.48 42.81
N TYR A 1108 -36.62 25.21 43.93
CA TYR A 1108 -35.59 24.15 44.16
C TYR A 1108 -36.13 22.88 44.89
N SER A 1109 -35.40 21.74 44.88
CA SER A 1109 -34.86 21.03 46.09
C SER A 1109 -34.50 19.52 45.93
N ASN A 1110 -33.30 19.15 46.41
CA ASN A 1110 -32.93 17.92 47.19
C ASN A 1110 -32.80 16.50 46.58
N SER A 1111 -31.62 15.90 46.86
CA SER A 1111 -31.23 14.48 47.06
C SER A 1111 -31.74 13.94 48.45
N PRO A 1112 -31.34 12.78 49.07
CA PRO A 1112 -30.23 11.85 48.75
C PRO A 1112 -30.48 10.32 49.04
N ALA A 1113 -29.50 9.54 49.54
CA ALA A 1113 -29.45 8.05 49.68
C ALA A 1113 -29.46 7.55 51.17
N PRO A 1114 -28.48 6.83 51.83
CA PRO A 1114 -27.33 5.95 51.44
C PRO A 1114 -27.22 4.58 52.24
N VAL A 1115 -26.01 3.93 52.27
CA VAL A 1115 -25.40 3.00 53.30
C VAL A 1115 -25.39 1.43 53.21
N ALA A 1116 -24.25 0.91 52.71
CA ALA A 1116 -23.25 -0.11 53.19
C ALA A 1116 -23.40 -1.21 54.31
N GLY A 1117 -22.57 -2.29 54.19
CA GLY A 1117 -21.86 -3.04 55.29
C GLY A 1117 -22.13 -4.56 55.48
N MET A 1118 -21.33 -5.42 56.17
CA MET A 1118 -19.87 -5.49 56.48
C MET A 1118 -19.39 -6.86 57.12
N GLN A 1119 -18.30 -7.48 56.61
CA GLN A 1119 -17.30 -8.41 57.25
C GLN A 1119 -17.59 -9.82 57.91
N THR A 1120 -16.94 -10.85 57.32
CA THR A 1120 -16.10 -11.96 57.93
C THR A 1120 -16.69 -13.18 58.70
N TYR A 1121 -16.11 -14.39 58.50
CA TYR A 1121 -15.37 -15.16 59.54
C TYR A 1121 -14.65 -16.48 59.05
N ALA A 1122 -13.54 -16.82 59.72
CA ALA A 1122 -12.97 -18.19 59.94
C ALA A 1122 -12.22 -19.00 58.83
N GLN A 1123 -11.46 -20.01 59.32
CA GLN A 1123 -10.48 -20.93 58.70
C GLN A 1123 -10.54 -22.28 59.49
N PRO A 1124 -9.76 -23.39 59.25
CA PRO A 1124 -8.72 -23.71 58.25
C PRO A 1124 -8.78 -25.14 57.63
N VAL A 1125 -7.91 -25.48 56.64
CA VAL A 1125 -7.23 -26.80 56.42
C VAL A 1125 -6.30 -26.78 55.17
N ALA A 1126 -5.27 -27.62 54.94
CA ALA A 1126 -4.15 -28.05 55.82
C ALA A 1126 -2.97 -28.71 55.03
N THR A 1127 -1.73 -28.44 55.47
CA THR A 1127 -0.46 -29.21 55.24
C THR A 1127 0.13 -29.44 53.82
N PRO A 1128 1.32 -28.86 53.53
CA PRO A 1128 2.28 -29.37 52.53
C PRO A 1128 3.39 -30.25 53.17
N ALA A 1129 4.16 -30.98 52.34
CA ALA A 1129 5.28 -31.85 52.76
C ALA A 1129 6.67 -31.28 52.41
N VAL A 1130 7.71 -31.62 53.18
CA VAL A 1130 9.06 -31.00 53.13
C VAL A 1130 10.18 -32.02 52.89
N ALA A 1131 11.16 -31.69 52.03
CA ALA A 1131 12.36 -32.51 51.79
C ALA A 1131 13.66 -31.72 51.46
N VAL A 1132 14.22 -31.06 52.49
CA VAL A 1132 15.67 -30.82 52.79
C VAL A 1132 16.71 -30.57 51.65
N PRO A 1133 17.48 -29.45 51.69
CA PRO A 1133 18.58 -29.16 50.75
C PRO A 1133 19.99 -29.62 51.22
N ASP A 1134 21.00 -29.50 50.35
CA ASP A 1134 22.45 -29.59 50.69
C ASP A 1134 23.26 -28.42 50.07
N PHE A 1135 24.51 -28.22 50.47
CA PHE A 1135 25.14 -26.90 50.62
C PHE A 1135 26.26 -26.50 49.63
N ASN A 1136 26.33 -25.17 49.41
CA ASN A 1136 27.53 -24.34 49.17
C ASN A 1136 28.37 -24.48 47.88
N ALA A 1137 28.25 -23.47 47.01
CA ALA A 1137 29.38 -22.59 46.68
C ALA A 1137 28.93 -21.21 46.15
N GLN A 1138 29.51 -20.13 46.68
CA GLN A 1138 29.40 -18.71 46.31
C GLN A 1138 30.71 -18.01 46.80
N PRO A 1139 31.11 -16.80 46.34
CA PRO A 1139 30.43 -15.91 45.38
C PRO A 1139 31.32 -15.38 44.23
N VAL A 1140 30.73 -14.59 43.30
CA VAL A 1140 31.23 -13.30 42.79
C VAL A 1140 30.10 -12.58 42.02
N GLN A 1141 30.14 -11.26 41.93
CA GLN A 1141 29.01 -10.39 41.53
C GLN A 1141 28.91 -10.11 40.02
N THR A 1142 27.68 -9.93 39.54
CA THR A 1142 27.28 -9.08 38.39
C THR A 1142 25.92 -8.41 38.65
N GLN A 1143 25.60 -7.37 37.87
CA GLN A 1143 24.29 -6.72 37.72
C GLN A 1143 24.08 -6.45 36.21
N PRO A 1144 22.92 -5.94 35.79
CA PRO A 1144 21.55 -6.45 35.98
C PRO A 1144 20.96 -6.90 34.62
N VAL A 1145 19.74 -7.43 34.60
CA VAL A 1145 18.97 -7.71 33.36
C VAL A 1145 17.54 -7.22 33.54
N VAL A 1146 16.96 -6.67 32.48
CA VAL A 1146 15.57 -6.18 32.38
C VAL A 1146 14.70 -7.27 31.72
N GLN A 1147 13.41 -7.33 32.05
CA GLN A 1147 12.42 -8.18 31.39
C GLN A 1147 11.29 -7.32 30.78
N PRO A 1148 10.66 -7.75 29.66
CA PRO A 1148 9.52 -7.07 29.05
C PRO A 1148 8.19 -7.31 29.81
N GLN A 1149 7.15 -6.57 29.43
CA GLN A 1149 5.77 -6.65 29.96
C GLN A 1149 4.88 -7.57 29.10
N ALA A 1150 3.61 -7.74 29.51
CA ALA A 1150 2.61 -8.61 28.90
C ALA A 1150 1.41 -7.82 28.31
N VAL A 1151 0.53 -8.54 27.60
CA VAL A 1151 -0.63 -8.06 26.81
C VAL A 1151 -1.94 -8.23 27.62
N VAL A 1152 -3.05 -7.61 27.16
CA VAL A 1152 -4.40 -7.61 27.79
C VAL A 1152 -5.47 -8.00 26.73
N GLN A 1153 -6.66 -8.47 27.15
CA GLN A 1153 -7.70 -9.11 26.32
C GLN A 1153 -9.02 -8.28 26.17
N PRO A 1154 -9.96 -8.72 25.29
CA PRO A 1154 -11.23 -8.04 24.98
C PRO A 1154 -12.36 -8.15 26.03
N ASP A 1155 -13.52 -7.57 25.71
CA ASP A 1155 -14.73 -7.46 26.55
C ASP A 1155 -15.89 -8.32 25.97
N PRO A 1156 -16.36 -9.38 26.69
CA PRO A 1156 -17.35 -10.32 26.17
C PRO A 1156 -18.80 -9.85 26.26
N ALA A 1157 -19.07 -8.56 26.53
CA ALA A 1157 -20.43 -8.01 26.53
C ALA A 1157 -20.88 -7.43 25.16
N ARG A 1158 -19.99 -7.35 24.16
CA ARG A 1158 -20.25 -6.63 22.90
C ARG A 1158 -20.55 -7.48 21.66
N ASP A 1159 -19.79 -8.53 21.40
CA ASP A 1159 -19.67 -9.05 20.02
C ASP A 1159 -20.45 -10.33 19.60
N TYR A 1160 -21.30 -11.05 20.34
CA TYR A 1160 -22.31 -10.65 21.42
C TYR A 1160 -23.41 -10.17 20.39
N TYR A 1161 -23.85 -8.93 20.57
CA TYR A 1161 -24.89 -8.32 19.78
C TYR A 1161 -24.55 -8.39 18.28
N ASN A 1162 -23.26 -8.35 17.94
CA ASN A 1162 -22.76 -8.57 16.60
C ASN A 1162 -22.97 -10.01 16.09
N GLY A 1163 -22.73 -11.06 16.89
CA GLY A 1163 -23.10 -12.46 16.59
C GLY A 1163 -24.61 -12.65 16.38
N LEU A 1164 -25.44 -12.21 17.33
CA LEU A 1164 -26.91 -12.26 17.21
C LEU A 1164 -27.43 -11.50 15.95
N LEU A 1165 -26.81 -10.37 15.60
CA LEU A 1165 -27.09 -9.65 14.35
C LEU A 1165 -26.64 -10.45 13.11
N THR A 1166 -25.52 -11.18 13.19
CA THR A 1166 -24.92 -11.95 12.10
C THR A 1166 -25.72 -13.22 11.77
N GLN A 1167 -26.24 -13.91 12.79
CA GLN A 1167 -27.26 -14.96 12.66
C GLN A 1167 -28.57 -14.48 12.01
N GLY A 1168 -28.78 -13.16 11.92
CA GLY A 1168 -29.88 -12.54 11.19
C GLY A 1168 -31.12 -12.21 12.03
N TYR A 1169 -31.01 -12.19 13.36
CA TYR A 1169 -32.03 -11.58 14.22
C TYR A 1169 -32.13 -10.08 13.92
N THR A 1170 -33.33 -9.48 14.06
CA THR A 1170 -33.46 -8.05 13.78
C THR A 1170 -32.78 -7.24 14.90
N PRO A 1171 -32.22 -6.05 14.64
CA PRO A 1171 -31.50 -5.28 15.68
C PRO A 1171 -32.33 -5.00 16.93
N VAL A 1172 -33.66 -4.90 16.83
CA VAL A 1172 -34.56 -4.71 17.99
C VAL A 1172 -34.75 -6.00 18.78
N ASP A 1173 -34.65 -7.15 18.12
CA ASP A 1173 -34.69 -8.46 18.77
C ASP A 1173 -33.31 -8.79 19.35
N ALA A 1174 -32.22 -8.72 18.58
CA ALA A 1174 -30.85 -8.95 19.03
C ALA A 1174 -30.49 -8.07 20.25
N LEU A 1175 -30.84 -6.78 20.21
CA LEU A 1175 -30.69 -5.87 21.35
C LEU A 1175 -31.40 -6.40 22.59
N ARG A 1176 -32.63 -6.90 22.42
CA ARG A 1176 -33.46 -7.47 23.50
C ARG A 1176 -32.92 -8.81 24.01
N TYR A 1177 -32.18 -9.56 23.19
CA TYR A 1177 -31.43 -10.76 23.59
C TYR A 1177 -30.24 -10.38 24.46
N THR A 1178 -29.33 -9.54 23.96
CA THR A 1178 -28.18 -9.06 24.75
C THR A 1178 -28.60 -8.37 26.05
N GLN A 1179 -29.69 -7.58 26.04
CA GLN A 1179 -30.21 -6.85 27.20
C GLN A 1179 -30.78 -7.69 28.34
N GLN A 1180 -30.89 -9.01 28.22
CA GLN A 1180 -31.25 -9.85 29.37
C GLN A 1180 -30.04 -10.47 30.05
N TYR A 1181 -28.98 -10.75 29.31
CA TYR A 1181 -27.78 -11.41 29.83
C TYR A 1181 -26.80 -10.34 30.34
N TYR A 1182 -26.74 -9.21 29.63
CA TYR A 1182 -25.98 -7.99 29.95
C TYR A 1182 -26.97 -6.81 30.06
N PRO A 1183 -27.63 -6.60 31.22
CA PRO A 1183 -28.74 -5.63 31.35
C PRO A 1183 -28.39 -4.16 31.08
N THR A 1184 -27.10 -3.82 31.08
CA THR A 1184 -26.54 -2.51 30.77
C THR A 1184 -26.25 -2.28 29.29
N PHE A 1185 -26.19 -3.35 28.48
CA PHE A 1185 -25.89 -3.28 27.05
C PHE A 1185 -27.02 -2.58 26.28
N GLN A 1186 -26.71 -1.72 25.28
CA GLN A 1186 -27.73 -0.92 24.57
C GLN A 1186 -27.68 -0.94 23.03
N GLY A 1187 -26.82 -1.77 22.44
CA GLY A 1187 -26.70 -1.95 20.98
C GLY A 1187 -25.47 -1.26 20.40
#